data_AF-A0A2D4F8V7-F1
#
_entry.id   AF-A0A2D4F8V7-F1
#
_cell.length_a   1.000
_cell.length_b   1.000
_cell.length_c   1.000
_cell.angle_alpha   90.00
_cell.angle_beta   90.00
_cell.angle_gamma   90.00
#
_symmetry.space_group_name_H-M   'P 1'
#
loop_
_entity.id
_entity.type
_entity.pdbx_description
1 polymer ?
#
loop_
_entity_poly.entity_id
_entity_poly.type
_entity_poly.pdbx_seq_one_letter_code
_entity_poly.pdbx_strand_id
1 'polypeptide(L)'
;ISSRRGIALAPASAAQATQLDIKRKLTARSDRVKSVDLHPTEPWMLASLYNGSVCVWNHETQTLVKTFEVCDLPVRAAKFVARKNWVVTGADDMQIKVFNYNTLERVHMFEAHSDYIRCIAVHPTQPFILTSSDDMLIKLWDWDKKWACSQVFEGHTHYVMQIVINPKDNNQFASTSLDRTIKVWQLGSSSPNFTLEGHEKGVNSIDYYSGGDKPYLISGADDRLVKIWDYQNKTCVQILEGHAQNVSCVSFHPELPIIITGSEDGTVRIWHSSTYRLESTLNYGMERVWCVASLRGSNNVALGYDEGSIIVKLGREEPAMSMDANGKIIWAKHSEIQQANLKAMGDTEIKDGERLPLAVKDMGSCEIYPQTIQHNPNGRFVVVCGDGEYIIYTAMALRNKSFGSAQEFAWAHDSSEYAIRESNSSVKIFKNFKEKKSFKPDFGAEGIYGGFLLGVRSVNGLAFYDWENTELIRRIEIQPKHIFWSDSGELVCIATEESFFILKYLSEKVATAQDTHEGVTEDGIEDAFEVLGEIQEIVKTGLWVGDCFIYTSSVNRLNYYVGGEIVTIAHLDRTMYLLGYIPKDNRLYLGDKELNIVSYSLLVSVLEYQTAVMRRDFSMADKVLPTIPKEQRTRVAHFLEKQGFKQQALAVSTDPEHRFELALQLGELKIAYQLALEAESEQKWKQLAELAINKCQFGLAQECLHHAQDYGGLLLLATASGNTSMVNKLAEGAEKDGKNNVAFMSYFLQGELDHCLELLIKTGRLPEAAFLARTYLPSQVSRVVKLW
;
A
#
# COMPACT_ATOMS: atom_id res chain seq x y z
N ILE A 1 -33.80 -22.52 -51.59
CA ILE A 1 -32.40 -22.83 -51.19
C ILE A 1 -31.97 -21.75 -50.21
N SER A 2 -32.18 -21.99 -48.90
CA SER A 2 -31.60 -21.19 -47.81
C SER A 2 -31.81 -21.97 -46.50
N SER A 3 -30.84 -22.82 -46.14
CA SER A 3 -30.87 -23.60 -44.90
C SER A 3 -30.36 -22.75 -43.74
N ARG A 4 -31.28 -22.37 -42.86
CA ARG A 4 -30.98 -21.93 -41.49
C ARG A 4 -30.27 -23.08 -40.77
N ARG A 5 -28.98 -22.92 -40.44
CA ARG A 5 -28.33 -23.74 -39.42
C ARG A 5 -28.62 -23.12 -38.06
N GLY A 6 -29.35 -23.86 -37.23
CA GLY A 6 -29.60 -23.52 -35.83
C GLY A 6 -28.28 -23.44 -35.07
N ILE A 7 -28.11 -22.36 -34.32
CA ILE A 7 -27.11 -22.24 -33.27
C ILE A 7 -27.63 -23.11 -32.12
N ALA A 8 -26.98 -24.24 -31.89
CA ALA A 8 -27.26 -25.06 -30.72
C ALA A 8 -26.82 -24.28 -29.48
N LEU A 9 -27.78 -23.84 -28.67
CA LEU A 9 -27.54 -23.45 -27.29
C LEU A 9 -26.98 -24.69 -26.57
N ALA A 10 -25.72 -24.62 -26.15
CA ALA A 10 -25.13 -25.61 -25.28
C ALA A 10 -25.94 -25.66 -23.96
N PRO A 11 -26.12 -26.85 -23.34
CA PRO A 11 -26.74 -26.93 -22.04
C PRO A 11 -25.89 -26.12 -21.05
N ALA A 12 -26.54 -25.26 -20.28
CA ALA A 12 -25.91 -24.55 -19.18
C ALA A 12 -25.29 -25.59 -18.22
N SER A 13 -23.98 -25.79 -18.33
CA SER A 13 -23.21 -26.43 -17.27
C SER A 13 -23.50 -25.66 -16.00
N ALA A 14 -23.66 -26.38 -14.89
CA ALA A 14 -23.82 -25.76 -13.57
C ALA A 14 -22.59 -24.89 -13.32
N ALA A 15 -22.71 -23.59 -13.59
CA ALA A 15 -21.74 -22.59 -13.20
C ALA A 15 -21.53 -22.78 -11.70
N GLN A 16 -20.34 -23.25 -11.33
CA GLN A 16 -19.97 -23.35 -9.93
C GLN A 16 -20.15 -21.97 -9.31
N ALA A 17 -20.81 -21.92 -8.16
CA ALA A 17 -20.99 -20.67 -7.43
C ALA A 17 -19.63 -19.98 -7.31
N THR A 18 -19.58 -18.71 -7.70
CA THR A 18 -18.46 -17.79 -7.45
C THR A 18 -18.06 -17.96 -5.99
N GLN A 19 -16.91 -18.60 -5.74
CA GLN A 19 -16.43 -18.81 -4.38
C GLN A 19 -15.86 -17.48 -3.87
N LEU A 20 -16.75 -16.57 -3.46
CA LEU A 20 -16.37 -15.33 -2.80
C LEU A 20 -15.63 -15.69 -1.50
N ASP A 21 -14.39 -15.25 -1.38
CA ASP A 21 -13.64 -15.32 -0.12
C ASP A 21 -14.23 -14.29 0.85
N ILE A 22 -15.04 -14.76 1.80
CA ILE A 22 -15.75 -13.93 2.76
C ILE A 22 -14.99 -13.98 4.08
N LYS A 23 -14.27 -12.90 4.41
CA LYS A 23 -13.47 -12.80 5.62
C LYS A 23 -14.07 -11.81 6.60
N ARG A 24 -14.24 -12.25 7.85
CA ARG A 24 -14.71 -11.38 8.93
C ARG A 24 -13.56 -10.50 9.43
N LYS A 25 -13.73 -9.18 9.38
CA LYS A 25 -12.73 -8.23 9.88
C LYS A 25 -13.02 -7.75 11.31
N LEU A 26 -14.28 -7.46 11.60
CA LEU A 26 -14.71 -6.94 12.89
C LEU A 26 -16.01 -7.63 13.32
N THR A 27 -16.13 -7.93 14.61
CA THR A 27 -17.39 -8.26 15.28
C THR A 27 -17.44 -7.47 16.57
N ALA A 28 -18.38 -6.55 16.67
CA ALA A 28 -18.57 -5.71 17.84
C ALA A 28 -19.99 -5.93 18.37
N ARG A 29 -20.09 -6.48 19.59
CA ARG A 29 -21.39 -6.57 20.29
C ARG A 29 -21.74 -5.23 20.91
N SER A 30 -22.98 -4.82 20.75
CA SER A 30 -23.54 -3.59 21.32
C SER A 30 -25.05 -3.70 21.38
N ASP A 31 -25.72 -2.65 21.85
CA ASP A 31 -27.16 -2.50 21.62
C ASP A 31 -27.46 -2.43 20.12
N ARG A 32 -28.74 -2.61 19.78
CA ARG A 32 -29.25 -2.62 18.41
C ARG A 32 -28.71 -1.47 17.57
N VAL A 33 -28.04 -1.82 16.48
CA VAL A 33 -27.47 -0.87 15.52
C VAL A 33 -28.51 -0.52 14.46
N LYS A 34 -28.82 0.77 14.30
CA LYS A 34 -29.83 1.25 13.36
C LYS A 34 -29.26 1.79 12.07
N SER A 35 -28.06 2.34 12.10
CA SER A 35 -27.30 2.68 10.89
C SER A 35 -25.83 2.41 11.07
N VAL A 36 -25.19 2.10 9.95
CA VAL A 36 -23.73 2.01 9.81
C VAL A 36 -23.25 2.92 8.70
N ASP A 37 -22.00 3.36 8.80
CA ASP A 37 -21.30 4.08 7.75
C ASP A 37 -19.80 3.80 7.81
N LEU A 38 -19.11 3.94 6.69
CA LEU A 38 -17.67 3.69 6.58
C LEU A 38 -16.94 4.99 6.26
N HIS A 39 -15.85 5.27 6.97
CA HIS A 39 -15.03 6.44 6.68
C HIS A 39 -14.27 6.23 5.36
N PRO A 40 -14.22 7.21 4.45
CA PRO A 40 -13.63 7.04 3.12
C PRO A 40 -12.12 6.80 3.12
N THR A 41 -11.40 7.30 4.13
CA THR A 41 -9.92 7.25 4.20
C THR A 41 -9.36 6.57 5.43
N GLU A 42 -10.14 6.50 6.50
CA GLU A 42 -9.70 5.93 7.78
C GLU A 42 -10.33 4.55 7.89
N PRO A 43 -9.69 3.56 8.54
CA PRO A 43 -10.26 2.23 8.72
C PRO A 43 -11.36 2.21 9.80
N TRP A 44 -12.29 3.17 9.73
CA TRP A 44 -13.31 3.43 10.74
C TRP A 44 -14.70 3.07 10.24
N MET A 45 -15.45 2.43 11.13
CA MET A 45 -16.88 2.19 11.00
C MET A 45 -17.63 2.98 12.06
N LEU A 46 -18.64 3.73 11.62
CA LEU A 46 -19.62 4.38 12.46
C LEU A 46 -20.81 3.45 12.67
N ALA A 47 -21.29 3.35 13.90
CA ALA A 47 -22.51 2.62 14.26
C ALA A 47 -23.39 3.50 15.15
N SER A 48 -24.64 3.74 14.73
CA SER A 48 -25.64 4.43 15.54
C SER A 48 -26.54 3.44 16.26
N LEU A 49 -26.72 3.65 17.56
CA LEU A 49 -27.37 2.69 18.44
C LEU A 49 -28.79 3.12 18.81
N TYR A 50 -29.61 2.13 19.12
CA TYR A 50 -30.99 2.31 19.57
C TYR A 50 -31.09 2.95 20.96
N ASN A 51 -30.03 2.87 21.77
CA ASN A 51 -29.97 3.52 23.08
C ASN A 51 -29.62 5.02 23.01
N GLY A 52 -29.37 5.55 21.80
CA GLY A 52 -29.05 6.96 21.57
C GLY A 52 -27.56 7.32 21.59
N SER A 53 -26.68 6.33 21.70
CA SER A 53 -25.23 6.49 21.53
C SER A 53 -24.77 6.25 20.09
N VAL A 54 -23.62 6.81 19.75
CA VAL A 54 -22.92 6.55 18.49
C VAL A 54 -21.49 6.11 18.78
N CYS A 55 -21.07 5.03 18.11
CA CYS A 55 -19.76 4.42 18.27
C CYS A 55 -18.95 4.49 16.97
N VAL A 56 -17.65 4.71 17.10
CA VAL A 56 -16.68 4.65 16.01
C VAL A 56 -15.68 3.54 16.32
N TRP A 57 -15.60 2.55 15.45
CA TRP A 57 -14.72 1.39 15.58
C TRP A 57 -13.62 1.43 14.53
N ASN A 58 -12.38 1.14 14.91
CA ASN A 58 -11.33 0.85 13.96
C ASN A 58 -11.38 -0.64 13.62
N HIS A 59 -11.68 -0.97 12.37
CA HIS A 59 -11.91 -2.35 11.94
C HIS A 59 -10.64 -3.10 11.52
N GLU A 60 -9.49 -2.42 11.46
CA GLU A 60 -8.19 -3.07 11.24
C GLU A 60 -7.55 -3.48 12.57
N THR A 61 -7.59 -2.60 13.56
CA THR A 61 -7.07 -2.89 14.91
C THR A 61 -8.11 -3.56 15.81
N GLN A 62 -9.37 -3.64 15.37
CA GLN A 62 -10.51 -4.16 16.14
C GLN A 62 -10.76 -3.42 17.46
N THR A 63 -10.43 -2.13 17.52
CA THR A 63 -10.58 -1.31 18.73
C THR A 63 -11.73 -0.32 18.61
N LEU A 64 -12.40 -0.06 19.73
CA LEU A 64 -13.34 1.06 19.84
C LEU A 64 -12.54 2.36 19.92
N VAL A 65 -12.72 3.24 18.94
CA VAL A 65 -12.01 4.53 18.86
C VAL A 65 -12.70 5.55 19.76
N LYS A 66 -14.02 5.72 19.57
CA LYS A 66 -14.82 6.74 20.26
C LYS A 66 -16.25 6.24 20.49
N THR A 67 -16.82 6.66 21.61
CA THR A 67 -18.26 6.56 21.89
C THR A 67 -18.72 7.91 22.43
N PHE A 68 -19.84 8.39 21.94
CA PHE A 68 -20.47 9.60 22.47
C PHE A 68 -21.99 9.46 22.44
N GLU A 69 -22.62 10.01 23.47
CA GLU A 69 -24.06 9.99 23.66
C GLU A 69 -24.68 11.18 22.94
N VAL A 70 -25.65 10.90 22.06
CA VAL A 70 -26.31 11.92 21.23
C VAL A 70 -27.60 12.38 21.90
N CYS A 71 -28.38 11.45 22.46
CA CYS A 71 -29.63 11.65 23.19
C CYS A 71 -30.02 10.37 23.94
N ASP A 72 -31.10 10.43 24.72
CA ASP A 72 -31.69 9.27 25.39
C ASP A 72 -32.65 8.46 24.49
N LEU A 73 -32.79 8.87 23.22
CA LEU A 73 -33.68 8.26 22.23
C LEU A 73 -32.89 7.60 21.09
N PRO A 74 -33.49 6.65 20.34
CA PRO A 74 -32.81 5.96 19.26
C PRO A 74 -32.22 6.89 18.20
N VAL A 75 -30.93 6.70 17.87
CA VAL A 75 -30.29 7.37 16.72
C VAL A 75 -30.42 6.46 15.51
N ARG A 76 -31.35 6.79 14.60
CA ARG A 76 -31.67 5.94 13.45
C ARG A 76 -30.70 6.12 12.30
N ALA A 77 -30.13 7.30 12.13
CA ALA A 77 -29.25 7.62 11.02
C ALA A 77 -28.00 8.35 11.50
N ALA A 78 -26.85 7.89 11.04
CA ALA A 78 -25.58 8.59 11.20
C ALA A 78 -24.74 8.44 9.91
N LYS A 79 -24.03 9.51 9.55
CA LYS A 79 -23.18 9.57 8.36
C LYS A 79 -21.93 10.40 8.61
N PHE A 80 -20.80 9.96 8.06
CA PHE A 80 -19.59 10.75 8.01
C PHE A 80 -19.71 11.88 6.97
N VAL A 81 -19.13 13.03 7.32
CA VAL A 81 -18.81 14.12 6.40
C VAL A 81 -17.32 14.36 6.51
N ALA A 82 -16.53 13.45 5.92
CA ALA A 82 -15.07 13.45 6.03
C ALA A 82 -14.45 14.79 5.59
N ARG A 83 -15.01 15.44 4.56
CA ARG A 83 -14.55 16.76 4.07
C ARG A 83 -14.62 17.89 5.11
N LYS A 84 -15.34 17.72 6.21
CA LYS A 84 -15.44 18.69 7.32
C LYS A 84 -14.99 18.08 8.66
N ASN A 85 -14.56 16.83 8.67
CA ASN A 85 -14.32 16.04 9.86
C ASN A 85 -15.53 15.89 10.79
N TRP A 86 -16.74 15.72 10.22
CA TRP A 86 -17.97 15.62 11.00
C TRP A 86 -18.64 14.24 10.95
N VAL A 87 -19.45 13.98 11.97
CA VAL A 87 -20.53 13.00 11.95
C VAL A 87 -21.85 13.76 12.08
N VAL A 88 -22.77 13.52 11.16
CA VAL A 88 -24.15 14.02 11.22
C VAL A 88 -25.04 12.89 11.70
N THR A 89 -25.87 13.17 12.70
CA THR A 89 -26.76 12.20 13.35
C THR A 89 -28.21 12.69 13.31
N GLY A 90 -29.15 11.77 13.16
CA GLY A 90 -30.58 12.01 13.22
C GLY A 90 -31.24 10.97 14.12
N ALA A 91 -32.03 11.45 15.07
CA ALA A 91 -32.62 10.62 16.11
C ALA A 91 -34.14 10.83 16.22
N ASP A 92 -34.75 10.03 17.10
CA ASP A 92 -36.19 10.10 17.39
C ASP A 92 -36.60 11.34 18.20
N ASP A 93 -35.63 12.13 18.67
CA ASP A 93 -35.87 13.47 19.26
C ASP A 93 -36.14 14.55 18.19
N MET A 94 -36.28 14.16 16.92
CA MET A 94 -36.57 15.03 15.78
C MET A 94 -35.45 16.02 15.43
N GLN A 95 -34.28 15.87 16.06
CA GLN A 95 -33.14 16.76 15.87
C GLN A 95 -32.06 16.14 14.98
N ILE A 96 -31.39 17.03 14.24
CA ILE A 96 -30.10 16.75 13.62
C ILE A 96 -29.01 17.32 14.51
N LYS A 97 -28.03 16.48 14.85
CA LYS A 97 -26.86 16.88 15.63
C LYS A 97 -25.59 16.55 14.87
N VAL A 98 -24.66 17.50 14.85
CA VAL A 98 -23.40 17.42 14.11
C VAL A 98 -22.26 17.49 15.09
N PHE A 99 -21.38 16.49 15.05
CA PHE A 99 -20.23 16.38 15.92
C PHE A 99 -18.95 16.40 15.10
N ASN A 100 -17.91 17.07 15.58
CA ASN A 100 -16.58 16.92 15.02
C ASN A 100 -15.99 15.62 15.56
N TYR A 101 -15.67 14.64 14.72
CA TYR A 101 -15.20 13.34 15.22
C TYR A 101 -13.77 13.38 15.76
N ASN A 102 -12.98 14.42 15.47
CA ASN A 102 -11.65 14.60 16.05
C ASN A 102 -11.72 15.12 17.48
N THR A 103 -12.55 16.14 17.74
CA THR A 103 -12.66 16.78 19.07
C THR A 103 -13.82 16.26 19.93
N LEU A 104 -14.80 15.57 19.33
CA LEU A 104 -16.09 15.19 19.91
C LEU A 104 -16.99 16.36 20.30
N GLU A 105 -16.65 17.58 19.88
CA GLU A 105 -17.47 18.76 20.14
C GLU A 105 -18.69 18.78 19.21
N ARG A 106 -19.83 19.17 19.78
CA ARG A 106 -21.06 19.40 19.02
C ARG A 106 -20.95 20.72 18.27
N VAL A 107 -20.86 20.63 16.95
CA VAL A 107 -20.74 21.78 16.03
C VAL A 107 -22.08 22.47 15.85
N HIS A 108 -23.14 21.69 15.61
CA HIS A 108 -24.49 22.22 15.37
C HIS A 108 -25.58 21.27 15.89
N MET A 109 -26.74 21.84 16.17
CA MET A 109 -27.96 21.15 16.58
C MET A 109 -29.16 21.98 16.14
N PHE A 110 -30.16 21.34 15.54
CA PHE A 110 -31.44 21.97 15.20
C PHE A 110 -32.54 20.91 15.07
N GLU A 111 -33.78 21.32 15.28
CA GLU A 111 -34.98 20.51 15.00
C GLU A 111 -35.23 20.51 13.50
N ALA A 112 -35.16 19.33 12.88
CA ALA A 112 -35.26 19.20 11.42
C ALA A 112 -36.68 18.84 10.97
N HIS A 113 -37.36 17.99 11.72
CA HIS A 113 -38.66 17.43 11.39
C HIS A 113 -39.61 17.50 12.59
N SER A 114 -40.89 17.22 12.39
CA SER A 114 -41.87 17.15 13.48
C SER A 114 -42.13 15.71 13.96
N ASP A 115 -41.40 14.74 13.41
CA ASP A 115 -41.49 13.32 13.75
C ASP A 115 -40.13 12.63 13.51
N TYR A 116 -40.04 11.33 13.77
CA TYR A 116 -38.79 10.56 13.74
C TYR A 116 -38.01 10.70 12.43
N ILE A 117 -36.70 10.90 12.54
CA ILE A 117 -35.80 10.98 11.38
C ILE A 117 -35.35 9.58 11.02
N ARG A 118 -35.60 9.15 9.78
CA ARG A 118 -35.33 7.77 9.33
C ARG A 118 -33.99 7.64 8.62
N CYS A 119 -33.63 8.59 7.78
CA CYS A 119 -32.44 8.50 6.96
C CYS A 119 -31.81 9.88 6.72
N ILE A 120 -30.50 9.88 6.52
CA ILE A 120 -29.69 11.04 6.15
C ILE A 120 -28.85 10.64 4.94
N ALA A 121 -28.89 11.44 3.88
CA ALA A 121 -28.00 11.34 2.74
C ALA A 121 -27.14 12.60 2.63
N VAL A 122 -25.82 12.42 2.55
CA VAL A 122 -24.87 13.53 2.40
C VAL A 122 -24.54 13.68 0.92
N HIS A 123 -24.70 14.88 0.39
CA HIS A 123 -24.36 15.14 -1.00
C HIS A 123 -22.84 15.02 -1.21
N PRO A 124 -22.35 14.34 -2.26
CA PRO A 124 -20.92 14.04 -2.40
C PRO A 124 -20.04 15.27 -2.65
N THR A 125 -20.55 16.31 -3.33
CA THR A 125 -19.78 17.51 -3.68
C THR A 125 -20.28 18.81 -3.01
N GLN A 126 -21.54 19.17 -3.22
CA GLN A 126 -22.20 20.35 -2.63
C GLN A 126 -22.43 20.23 -1.12
N PRO A 127 -22.53 21.36 -0.39
CA PRO A 127 -22.66 21.42 1.07
C PRO A 127 -24.08 21.07 1.57
N PHE A 128 -24.66 19.98 1.07
CA PHE A 128 -26.04 19.59 1.35
C PHE A 128 -26.15 18.29 2.14
N ILE A 129 -27.11 18.26 3.07
CA ILE A 129 -27.70 17.01 3.56
C ILE A 129 -29.17 16.94 3.16
N LEU A 130 -29.63 15.74 2.85
CA LEU A 130 -31.04 15.39 2.76
C LEU A 130 -31.42 14.61 4.00
N THR A 131 -32.60 14.86 4.54
CA THR A 131 -33.18 14.14 5.68
C THR A 131 -34.57 13.65 5.32
N SER A 132 -34.92 12.43 5.77
CA SER A 132 -36.25 11.86 5.60
C SER A 132 -36.87 11.50 6.95
N SER A 133 -38.19 11.61 7.06
CA SER A 133 -38.89 11.47 8.35
C SER A 133 -40.27 10.81 8.22
N ASP A 134 -40.81 10.43 9.37
CA ASP A 134 -42.19 9.98 9.56
C ASP A 134 -43.22 11.09 9.35
N ASP A 135 -42.81 12.36 9.34
CA ASP A 135 -43.65 13.51 8.96
C ASP A 135 -44.03 13.55 7.46
N MET A 136 -43.65 12.51 6.71
CA MET A 136 -43.89 12.32 5.26
C MET A 136 -43.08 13.26 4.37
N LEU A 137 -42.17 14.05 4.95
CA LEU A 137 -41.38 15.03 4.22
C LEU A 137 -39.94 14.57 4.02
N ILE A 138 -39.33 15.11 2.96
CA ILE A 138 -37.89 15.10 2.77
C ILE A 138 -37.44 16.55 2.76
N LYS A 139 -36.37 16.88 3.49
CA LYS A 139 -35.85 18.25 3.59
C LYS A 139 -34.38 18.30 3.16
N LEU A 140 -34.05 19.35 2.40
CA LEU A 140 -32.70 19.68 1.98
C LEU A 140 -32.15 20.81 2.85
N TRP A 141 -31.00 20.58 3.46
CA TRP A 141 -30.33 21.53 4.34
C TRP A 141 -28.98 21.93 3.78
N ASP A 142 -28.68 23.23 3.79
CA ASP A 142 -27.42 23.81 3.33
C ASP A 142 -26.61 24.31 4.51
N TRP A 143 -25.50 23.64 4.84
CA TRP A 143 -24.69 24.00 6.01
C TRP A 143 -23.82 25.23 5.78
N ASP A 144 -23.49 25.57 4.52
CA ASP A 144 -22.76 26.81 4.23
C ASP A 144 -23.70 28.03 4.37
N LYS A 145 -25.00 27.83 4.19
CA LYS A 145 -26.06 28.81 4.53
C LYS A 145 -26.61 28.64 5.94
N LYS A 146 -25.73 28.35 6.91
CA LYS A 146 -26.09 28.22 8.35
C LYS A 146 -27.21 27.19 8.60
N TRP A 147 -27.17 26.06 7.92
CA TRP A 147 -28.16 24.99 8.04
C TRP A 147 -29.59 25.42 7.68
N ALA A 148 -29.73 26.33 6.71
CA ALA A 148 -31.05 26.73 6.23
C ALA A 148 -31.73 25.58 5.48
N CYS A 149 -33.02 25.36 5.75
CA CYS A 149 -33.87 24.48 4.95
C CYS A 149 -34.07 25.13 3.58
N SER A 150 -33.35 24.63 2.57
CA SER A 150 -33.37 25.20 1.22
C SER A 150 -34.57 24.72 0.42
N GLN A 151 -35.01 23.48 0.66
CA GLN A 151 -36.12 22.88 -0.08
C GLN A 151 -36.81 21.81 0.76
N VAL A 152 -38.13 21.70 0.59
CA VAL A 152 -38.97 20.64 1.13
C VAL A 152 -39.58 19.88 -0.07
N PHE A 153 -39.53 18.56 -0.02
CA PHE A 153 -40.13 17.69 -1.04
C PHE A 153 -41.36 17.01 -0.45
N GLU A 154 -42.51 17.32 -1.04
CA GLU A 154 -43.82 16.83 -0.61
C GLU A 154 -44.39 15.91 -1.68
N GLY A 155 -45.00 14.79 -1.27
CA GLY A 155 -45.67 13.89 -2.21
C GLY A 155 -45.77 12.43 -1.77
N HIS A 156 -45.03 12.01 -0.75
CA HIS A 156 -45.28 10.74 -0.07
C HIS A 156 -46.49 10.86 0.87
N THR A 157 -47.20 9.75 1.08
CA THR A 157 -48.40 9.71 1.93
C THR A 157 -48.21 8.89 3.21
N HIS A 158 -46.98 8.42 3.45
CA HIS A 158 -46.56 7.71 4.64
C HIS A 158 -45.06 7.95 4.89
N TYR A 159 -44.58 7.46 6.04
CA TYR A 159 -43.19 7.51 6.51
C TYR A 159 -42.16 7.27 5.40
N VAL A 160 -41.22 8.20 5.27
CA VAL A 160 -40.14 8.11 4.28
C VAL A 160 -38.94 7.40 4.90
N MET A 161 -38.79 6.13 4.56
CA MET A 161 -37.88 5.19 5.25
C MET A 161 -36.42 5.40 4.87
N GLN A 162 -36.12 5.60 3.58
CA GLN A 162 -34.75 5.79 3.12
C GLN A 162 -34.68 6.77 1.96
N ILE A 163 -33.55 7.48 1.88
CA ILE A 163 -33.17 8.36 0.78
C ILE A 163 -31.77 8.00 0.31
N VAL A 164 -31.54 8.04 -1.00
CA VAL A 164 -30.23 7.80 -1.57
C VAL A 164 -30.01 8.68 -2.80
N ILE A 165 -28.86 9.33 -2.87
CA ILE A 165 -28.49 10.20 -4.00
C ILE A 165 -28.03 9.33 -5.15
N ASN A 166 -28.45 9.67 -6.38
CA ASN A 166 -27.99 8.98 -7.57
C ASN A 166 -26.49 9.28 -7.76
N PRO A 167 -25.62 8.27 -7.70
CA PRO A 167 -24.20 8.52 -7.72
C PRO A 167 -23.64 8.73 -9.14
N LYS A 168 -24.49 8.62 -10.17
CA LYS A 168 -24.19 8.98 -11.57
C LYS A 168 -24.58 10.42 -11.89
N ASP A 169 -25.65 10.90 -11.28
CA ASP A 169 -26.13 12.28 -11.38
C ASP A 169 -26.53 12.77 -9.99
N ASN A 170 -25.61 13.47 -9.33
CA ASN A 170 -25.77 13.92 -7.95
C ASN A 170 -26.92 14.94 -7.78
N ASN A 171 -27.49 15.44 -8.88
CA ASN A 171 -28.65 16.33 -8.85
C ASN A 171 -29.98 15.58 -8.65
N GLN A 172 -29.97 14.25 -8.73
CA GLN A 172 -31.14 13.39 -8.53
C GLN A 172 -30.98 12.52 -7.28
N PHE A 173 -32.10 12.20 -6.63
CA PHE A 173 -32.13 11.25 -5.52
C PHE A 173 -33.43 10.44 -5.54
N ALA A 174 -33.40 9.25 -4.96
CA ALA A 174 -34.56 8.40 -4.78
C ALA A 174 -34.96 8.37 -3.31
N SER A 175 -36.25 8.20 -3.05
CA SER A 175 -36.81 7.96 -1.74
C SER A 175 -37.78 6.79 -1.75
N THR A 176 -37.84 6.09 -0.63
CA THR A 176 -38.80 5.01 -0.39
C THR A 176 -39.70 5.34 0.78
N SER A 177 -40.95 4.90 0.68
CA SER A 177 -41.93 5.12 1.73
C SER A 177 -42.76 3.86 2.00
N LEU A 178 -43.34 3.83 3.21
CA LEU A 178 -44.34 2.83 3.56
C LEU A 178 -45.66 2.98 2.77
N ASP A 179 -45.80 4.04 1.97
CA ASP A 179 -46.88 4.20 0.98
C ASP A 179 -46.76 3.26 -0.24
N ARG A 180 -45.78 2.34 -0.22
CA ARG A 180 -45.48 1.32 -1.24
C ARG A 180 -44.84 1.87 -2.50
N THR A 181 -44.49 3.15 -2.51
CA THR A 181 -43.92 3.82 -3.66
C THR A 181 -42.45 4.15 -3.49
N ILE A 182 -41.78 4.23 -4.64
CA ILE A 182 -40.44 4.79 -4.78
C ILE A 182 -40.58 6.06 -5.60
N LYS A 183 -40.08 7.19 -5.11
CA LYS A 183 -40.11 8.46 -5.83
C LYS A 183 -38.70 8.90 -6.16
N VAL A 184 -38.50 9.31 -7.41
CA VAL A 184 -37.23 9.91 -7.85
C VAL A 184 -37.44 11.41 -8.02
N TRP A 185 -36.55 12.17 -7.41
CA TRP A 185 -36.63 13.62 -7.29
C TRP A 185 -35.41 14.26 -7.95
N GLN A 186 -35.53 15.54 -8.23
CA GLN A 186 -34.44 16.39 -8.69
C GLN A 186 -34.32 17.61 -7.79
N LEU A 187 -33.09 17.97 -7.41
CA LEU A 187 -32.86 19.17 -6.63
C LEU A 187 -33.32 20.40 -7.43
N GLY A 188 -34.05 21.31 -6.77
CA GLY A 188 -34.69 22.46 -7.40
C GLY A 188 -36.10 22.22 -7.94
N SER A 189 -36.57 20.96 -8.04
CA SER A 189 -37.96 20.64 -8.39
C SER A 189 -38.77 20.26 -7.16
N SER A 190 -39.93 20.89 -6.96
CA SER A 190 -40.84 20.56 -5.86
C SER A 190 -41.68 19.30 -6.09
N SER A 191 -41.76 18.82 -7.33
CA SER A 191 -42.48 17.59 -7.70
C SER A 191 -41.50 16.44 -8.04
N PRO A 192 -41.86 15.18 -7.75
CA PRO A 192 -41.04 14.04 -8.15
C PRO A 192 -41.04 13.92 -9.69
N ASN A 193 -39.90 13.52 -10.25
CA ASN A 193 -39.74 13.27 -11.68
C ASN A 193 -40.62 12.10 -12.15
N PHE A 194 -40.67 11.04 -11.33
CA PHE A 194 -41.58 9.91 -11.52
C PHE A 194 -41.73 9.11 -10.22
N THR A 195 -42.76 8.26 -10.18
CA THR A 195 -43.05 7.32 -9.11
C THR A 195 -43.01 5.90 -9.67
N LEU A 196 -42.40 4.96 -8.94
CA LEU A 196 -42.43 3.52 -9.22
C LEU A 196 -43.32 2.84 -8.18
N GLU A 197 -44.21 1.97 -8.66
CA GLU A 197 -45.17 1.23 -7.83
C GLU A 197 -45.08 -0.25 -8.18
N GLY A 198 -45.25 -1.11 -7.17
CA GLY A 198 -45.37 -2.55 -7.40
C GLY A 198 -45.04 -3.44 -6.20
N HIS A 199 -44.56 -2.90 -5.08
CA HIS A 199 -44.54 -3.63 -3.82
C HIS A 199 -45.95 -3.68 -3.21
N GLU A 200 -46.30 -4.79 -2.55
CA GLU A 200 -47.61 -4.95 -1.92
C GLU A 200 -47.68 -4.32 -0.52
N LYS A 201 -46.52 -4.15 0.10
CA LYS A 201 -46.33 -3.52 1.41
C LYS A 201 -45.30 -2.39 1.34
N GLY A 202 -45.06 -1.73 2.47
CA GLY A 202 -44.17 -0.59 2.57
C GLY A 202 -42.74 -0.92 2.16
N VAL A 203 -42.09 0.05 1.50
CA VAL A 203 -40.72 -0.08 1.02
C VAL A 203 -39.76 0.49 2.07
N ASN A 204 -38.87 -0.35 2.58
CA ASN A 204 -37.96 0.01 3.67
C ASN A 204 -36.66 0.64 3.15
N SER A 205 -36.12 0.09 2.06
CA SER A 205 -34.76 0.40 1.64
C SER A 205 -34.63 0.53 0.13
N ILE A 206 -33.66 1.34 -0.29
CA ILE A 206 -33.31 1.59 -1.68
C ILE A 206 -31.83 1.82 -1.87
N ASP A 207 -31.31 1.41 -3.03
CA ASP A 207 -29.97 1.76 -3.48
C ASP A 207 -29.90 1.94 -5.00
N TYR A 208 -28.95 2.75 -5.47
CA TYR A 208 -28.64 2.90 -6.90
C TYR A 208 -27.51 1.96 -7.32
N TYR A 209 -27.62 1.43 -8.52
CA TYR A 209 -26.49 0.74 -9.12
C TYR A 209 -25.37 1.75 -9.47
N SER A 210 -24.16 1.47 -8.99
CA SER A 210 -22.99 2.34 -9.11
C SER A 210 -22.29 2.26 -10.47
N GLY A 211 -22.33 1.10 -11.13
CA GLY A 211 -21.63 0.84 -12.40
C GLY A 211 -22.24 1.61 -13.57
N GLY A 212 -21.46 1.92 -14.60
CA GLY A 212 -21.88 2.80 -15.71
C GLY A 212 -22.91 2.20 -16.67
N ASP A 213 -22.95 0.87 -16.78
CA ASP A 213 -23.64 0.11 -17.83
C ASP A 213 -25.16 0.03 -17.67
N LYS A 214 -25.69 0.06 -16.44
CA LYS A 214 -27.11 -0.19 -16.17
C LYS A 214 -27.82 0.94 -15.40
N PRO A 215 -28.99 1.41 -15.83
CA PRO A 215 -29.77 2.41 -15.09
C PRO A 215 -30.69 1.75 -14.05
N TYR A 216 -30.10 1.05 -13.06
CA TYR A 216 -30.87 0.26 -12.11
C TYR A 216 -31.01 0.89 -10.72
N LEU A 217 -32.16 0.62 -10.11
CA LEU A 217 -32.48 0.81 -8.70
C LEU A 217 -32.82 -0.55 -8.08
N ILE A 218 -32.56 -0.71 -6.79
CA ILE A 218 -33.00 -1.89 -6.03
C ILE A 218 -33.80 -1.44 -4.81
N SER A 219 -34.86 -2.17 -4.47
CA SER A 219 -35.68 -1.90 -3.30
C SER A 219 -35.97 -3.17 -2.49
N GLY A 220 -35.99 -3.02 -1.16
CA GLY A 220 -36.41 -4.06 -0.22
C GLY A 220 -37.62 -3.61 0.59
N ALA A 221 -38.58 -4.52 0.80
CA ALA A 221 -39.87 -4.20 1.40
C ALA A 221 -40.34 -5.26 2.41
N ASP A 222 -41.43 -4.93 3.12
CA ASP A 222 -42.10 -5.80 4.09
C ASP A 222 -42.90 -6.95 3.45
N ASP A 223 -43.01 -6.96 2.13
CA ASP A 223 -43.56 -8.09 1.36
C ASP A 223 -42.54 -9.23 1.19
N ARG A 224 -41.34 -9.09 1.80
CA ARG A 224 -40.23 -10.05 1.77
C ARG A 224 -39.54 -10.16 0.42
N LEU A 225 -39.90 -9.30 -0.52
CA LEU A 225 -39.35 -9.27 -1.86
C LEU A 225 -38.27 -8.20 -1.98
N VAL A 226 -37.30 -8.48 -2.83
CA VAL A 226 -36.38 -7.47 -3.33
C VAL A 226 -36.63 -7.28 -4.82
N LYS A 227 -36.86 -6.04 -5.25
CA LYS A 227 -37.17 -5.73 -6.65
C LYS A 227 -36.07 -4.89 -7.26
N ILE A 228 -35.70 -5.22 -8.49
CA ILE A 228 -34.76 -4.45 -9.30
C ILE A 228 -35.55 -3.72 -10.36
N TRP A 229 -35.34 -2.42 -10.45
CA TRP A 229 -36.08 -1.51 -11.32
C TRP A 229 -35.15 -0.91 -12.34
N ASP A 230 -35.60 -0.85 -13.58
CA ASP A 230 -35.03 0.04 -14.58
C ASP A 230 -35.73 1.39 -14.45
N TYR A 231 -35.01 2.41 -14.01
CA TYR A 231 -35.62 3.71 -13.76
C TYR A 231 -35.82 4.55 -15.03
N GLN A 232 -35.23 4.15 -16.16
CA GLN A 232 -35.50 4.78 -17.47
C GLN A 232 -36.78 4.21 -18.08
N ASN A 233 -36.90 2.89 -18.08
CA ASN A 233 -38.07 2.18 -18.60
C ASN A 233 -39.24 2.12 -17.61
N LYS A 234 -38.98 2.39 -16.32
CA LYS A 234 -39.93 2.36 -15.21
C LYS A 234 -40.57 0.99 -15.03
N THR A 235 -39.81 -0.06 -15.27
CA THR A 235 -40.25 -1.46 -15.19
C THR A 235 -39.47 -2.21 -14.12
N CYS A 236 -40.13 -3.22 -13.53
CA CYS A 236 -39.46 -4.19 -12.67
C CYS A 236 -38.70 -5.18 -13.56
N VAL A 237 -37.36 -5.14 -13.50
CA VAL A 237 -36.46 -6.02 -14.25
C VAL A 237 -36.46 -7.42 -13.66
N GLN A 238 -36.38 -7.52 -12.32
CA GLN A 238 -36.33 -8.80 -11.64
C GLN A 238 -36.86 -8.71 -10.21
N ILE A 239 -37.38 -9.84 -9.71
CA ILE A 239 -37.78 -10.06 -8.32
C ILE A 239 -36.87 -11.12 -7.71
N LEU A 240 -36.21 -10.79 -6.60
CA LEU A 240 -35.42 -11.73 -5.81
C LEU A 240 -36.27 -12.22 -4.64
N GLU A 241 -36.46 -13.53 -4.58
CA GLU A 241 -37.26 -14.21 -3.56
C GLU A 241 -36.39 -15.12 -2.72
N GLY A 242 -36.63 -15.12 -1.40
CA GLY A 242 -36.07 -16.14 -0.53
C GLY A 242 -36.00 -15.80 0.95
N HIS A 243 -36.05 -14.51 1.32
CA HIS A 243 -36.08 -14.11 2.73
C HIS A 243 -37.38 -14.56 3.42
N ALA A 244 -37.27 -14.94 4.69
CA ALA A 244 -38.42 -15.43 5.46
C ALA A 244 -39.21 -14.29 6.12
N GLN A 245 -38.58 -13.14 6.33
CA GLN A 245 -39.14 -11.95 6.98
C GLN A 245 -38.87 -10.70 6.15
N ASN A 246 -39.31 -9.55 6.66
CA ASN A 246 -39.14 -8.24 6.03
C ASN A 246 -37.69 -8.00 5.61
N VAL A 247 -37.51 -7.41 4.44
CA VAL A 247 -36.19 -6.97 3.98
C VAL A 247 -35.96 -5.57 4.51
N SER A 248 -34.97 -5.43 5.38
CA SER A 248 -34.67 -4.20 6.10
C SER A 248 -33.74 -3.29 5.31
N CYS A 249 -32.77 -3.88 4.60
CA CYS A 249 -31.78 -3.13 3.86
C CYS A 249 -31.34 -3.85 2.58
N VAL A 250 -31.07 -3.08 1.53
CA VAL A 250 -30.54 -3.57 0.25
C VAL A 250 -29.37 -2.68 -0.18
N SER A 251 -28.38 -3.26 -0.86
CA SER A 251 -27.30 -2.48 -1.46
C SER A 251 -26.70 -3.18 -2.68
N PHE A 252 -26.36 -2.39 -3.70
CA PHE A 252 -25.45 -2.83 -4.74
C PHE A 252 -24.01 -2.66 -4.26
N HIS A 253 -23.19 -3.72 -4.34
CA HIS A 253 -21.79 -3.54 -4.02
C HIS A 253 -21.14 -2.62 -5.08
N PRO A 254 -20.38 -1.59 -4.68
CA PRO A 254 -19.90 -0.57 -5.61
C PRO A 254 -18.94 -1.12 -6.67
N GLU A 255 -18.11 -2.09 -6.27
CA GLU A 255 -17.03 -2.65 -7.11
C GLU A 255 -17.30 -4.07 -7.61
N LEU A 256 -18.07 -4.89 -6.87
CA LEU A 256 -18.21 -6.32 -7.14
C LEU A 256 -19.57 -6.54 -7.81
N PRO A 257 -19.73 -7.57 -8.65
CA PRO A 257 -20.96 -7.83 -9.39
C PRO A 257 -21.99 -8.53 -8.48
N ILE A 258 -22.24 -7.98 -7.29
CA ILE A 258 -23.08 -8.60 -6.27
C ILE A 258 -24.06 -7.59 -5.67
N ILE A 259 -25.15 -8.15 -5.15
CA ILE A 259 -26.21 -7.47 -4.43
C ILE A 259 -26.22 -8.05 -3.01
N ILE A 260 -26.37 -7.18 -2.02
CA ILE A 260 -26.41 -7.55 -0.61
C ILE A 260 -27.77 -7.18 -0.06
N THR A 261 -28.45 -8.15 0.56
CA THR A 261 -29.77 -7.95 1.17
C THR A 261 -29.74 -8.42 2.61
N GLY A 262 -30.28 -7.61 3.52
CA GLY A 262 -30.43 -7.92 4.94
C GLY A 262 -31.89 -8.02 5.31
N SER A 263 -32.23 -8.98 6.17
CA SER A 263 -33.61 -9.21 6.61
C SER A 263 -33.74 -9.35 8.12
N GLU A 264 -34.97 -9.14 8.58
CA GLU A 264 -35.41 -9.47 9.94
C GLU A 264 -35.47 -10.99 10.21
N ASP A 265 -35.09 -11.85 9.26
CA ASP A 265 -34.86 -13.28 9.52
C ASP A 265 -33.45 -13.55 10.09
N GLY A 266 -32.65 -12.49 10.28
CA GLY A 266 -31.27 -12.54 10.78
C GLY A 266 -30.23 -12.94 9.75
N THR A 267 -30.64 -13.12 8.49
CA THR A 267 -29.73 -13.48 7.39
C THR A 267 -29.35 -12.29 6.53
N VAL A 268 -28.11 -12.31 6.07
CA VAL A 268 -27.62 -11.46 4.98
C VAL A 268 -27.41 -12.36 3.76
N ARG A 269 -28.03 -12.02 2.64
CA ARG A 269 -27.90 -12.79 1.40
C ARG A 269 -27.10 -12.02 0.38
N ILE A 270 -26.23 -12.74 -0.31
CA ILE A 270 -25.40 -12.25 -1.40
C ILE A 270 -25.93 -12.87 -2.68
N TRP A 271 -26.29 -12.02 -3.63
CA TRP A 271 -26.84 -12.41 -4.92
C TRP A 271 -25.92 -11.91 -6.02
N HIS A 272 -25.81 -12.67 -7.10
CA HIS A 272 -25.09 -12.22 -8.28
C HIS A 272 -25.88 -11.10 -8.99
N SER A 273 -25.24 -10.00 -9.37
CA SER A 273 -25.92 -8.82 -9.94
C SER A 273 -26.44 -9.01 -11.37
N SER A 274 -25.83 -9.89 -12.16
CA SER A 274 -26.28 -10.22 -13.53
C SER A 274 -27.22 -11.43 -13.59
N THR A 275 -26.90 -12.53 -12.89
CA THR A 275 -27.72 -13.77 -12.95
C THR A 275 -28.86 -13.78 -11.94
N TYR A 276 -28.82 -12.89 -10.93
CA TYR A 276 -29.81 -12.78 -9.86
C TYR A 276 -29.98 -14.05 -9.01
N ARG A 277 -29.01 -14.97 -9.09
CA ARG A 277 -28.99 -16.18 -8.28
C ARG A 277 -28.41 -15.87 -6.91
N LEU A 278 -28.93 -16.57 -5.91
CA LEU A 278 -28.39 -16.55 -4.55
C LEU A 278 -27.05 -17.29 -4.54
N GLU A 279 -25.97 -16.59 -4.18
CA GLU A 279 -24.62 -17.14 -4.10
C GLU A 279 -24.30 -17.63 -2.70
N SER A 280 -24.66 -16.84 -1.69
CA SER A 280 -24.38 -17.18 -0.28
C SER A 280 -25.41 -16.57 0.66
N THR A 281 -25.65 -17.29 1.76
CA THR A 281 -26.46 -16.82 2.89
C THR A 281 -25.58 -16.82 4.13
N LEU A 282 -25.43 -15.64 4.73
CA LEU A 282 -24.65 -15.41 5.93
C LEU A 282 -25.59 -15.26 7.12
N ASN A 283 -25.36 -16.04 8.17
CA ASN A 283 -26.02 -15.88 9.46
C ASN A 283 -24.95 -15.91 10.55
N TYR A 284 -24.80 -14.79 11.28
CA TYR A 284 -23.81 -14.64 12.33
C TYR A 284 -24.39 -14.77 13.74
N GLY A 285 -25.67 -15.10 13.89
CA GLY A 285 -26.32 -15.29 15.20
C GLY A 285 -26.42 -14.01 16.03
N MET A 286 -26.58 -12.85 15.37
CA MET A 286 -26.72 -11.53 16.00
C MET A 286 -28.17 -11.01 15.92
N GLU A 287 -29.13 -11.93 15.73
CA GLU A 287 -30.55 -11.65 15.47
C GLU A 287 -30.76 -10.82 14.18
N ARG A 288 -31.74 -9.91 14.16
CA ARG A 288 -32.21 -9.21 12.95
C ARG A 288 -31.16 -8.27 12.37
N VAL A 289 -31.09 -8.21 11.03
CA VAL A 289 -30.30 -7.22 10.28
C VAL A 289 -31.13 -5.96 10.09
N TRP A 290 -30.51 -4.78 10.23
CA TRP A 290 -31.19 -3.48 10.07
C TRP A 290 -30.59 -2.59 9.01
N CYS A 291 -29.28 -2.65 8.80
CA CYS A 291 -28.59 -1.74 7.90
C CYS A 291 -27.34 -2.38 7.30
N VAL A 292 -26.99 -1.89 6.11
CA VAL A 292 -25.78 -2.26 5.37
C VAL A 292 -25.13 -0.98 4.86
N ALA A 293 -23.80 -0.94 4.84
CA ALA A 293 -23.03 0.10 4.18
C ALA A 293 -21.86 -0.51 3.43
N SER A 294 -21.67 -0.06 2.19
CA SER A 294 -20.56 -0.43 1.32
C SER A 294 -19.86 0.84 0.87
N LEU A 295 -18.53 0.85 0.84
CA LEU A 295 -17.74 2.01 0.45
C LEU A 295 -17.13 1.81 -0.95
N ARG A 296 -17.24 2.81 -1.83
CA ARG A 296 -16.56 2.81 -3.14
C ARG A 296 -15.04 2.69 -2.97
N GLY A 297 -14.39 1.91 -3.81
CA GLY A 297 -12.96 1.62 -3.67
C GLY A 297 -12.61 0.62 -2.56
N SER A 298 -13.56 0.16 -1.73
CA SER A 298 -13.33 -0.90 -0.74
C SER A 298 -14.21 -2.12 -1.02
N ASN A 299 -13.75 -3.29 -0.60
CA ASN A 299 -14.62 -4.48 -0.56
C ASN A 299 -15.12 -4.78 0.86
N ASN A 300 -14.90 -3.85 1.80
CA ASN A 300 -15.43 -3.97 3.14
C ASN A 300 -16.91 -3.56 3.13
N VAL A 301 -17.73 -4.40 3.73
CA VAL A 301 -19.16 -4.19 3.93
C VAL A 301 -19.45 -4.21 5.42
N ALA A 302 -20.05 -3.15 5.93
CA ALA A 302 -20.52 -3.05 7.30
C ALA A 302 -21.98 -3.46 7.39
N LEU A 303 -22.31 -4.20 8.44
CA LEU A 303 -23.63 -4.76 8.71
C LEU A 303 -24.03 -4.44 10.15
N GLY A 304 -25.24 -3.90 10.34
CA GLY A 304 -25.80 -3.63 11.67
C GLY A 304 -26.93 -4.58 12.02
N TYR A 305 -26.89 -5.07 13.25
CA TYR A 305 -27.76 -6.10 13.81
C TYR A 305 -28.44 -5.64 15.11
N ASP A 306 -29.35 -6.47 15.63
CA ASP A 306 -29.94 -6.33 16.96
C ASP A 306 -28.91 -6.41 18.09
N GLU A 307 -27.90 -7.27 17.97
CA GLU A 307 -26.87 -7.46 19.01
C GLU A 307 -25.50 -6.82 18.68
N GLY A 308 -25.44 -5.93 17.66
CA GLY A 308 -24.22 -5.20 17.36
C GLY A 308 -23.93 -5.03 15.87
N SER A 309 -22.65 -5.03 15.49
CA SER A 309 -22.20 -4.78 14.12
C SER A 309 -21.06 -5.70 13.69
N ILE A 310 -21.00 -5.97 12.39
CA ILE A 310 -19.98 -6.83 11.78
C ILE A 310 -19.45 -6.14 10.52
N ILE A 311 -18.14 -6.23 10.30
CA ILE A 311 -17.54 -5.90 9.00
C ILE A 311 -17.02 -7.17 8.36
N VAL A 312 -17.39 -7.33 7.10
CA VAL A 312 -16.99 -8.44 6.25
C VAL A 312 -16.23 -7.88 5.05
N LYS A 313 -15.10 -8.48 4.72
CA LYS A 313 -14.37 -8.24 3.48
C LYS A 313 -14.79 -9.28 2.45
N LEU A 314 -15.25 -8.80 1.30
CA LEU A 314 -15.72 -9.64 0.20
C LEU A 314 -14.64 -9.72 -0.89
N GLY A 315 -14.09 -10.91 -1.13
CA GLY A 315 -13.11 -11.14 -2.19
C GLY A 315 -11.78 -10.39 -1.99
N ARG A 316 -10.97 -10.38 -3.06
CA ARG A 316 -9.64 -9.77 -3.09
C ARG A 316 -9.73 -8.29 -3.44
N GLU A 317 -8.82 -7.48 -2.88
CA GLU A 317 -8.71 -6.04 -3.16
C GLU A 317 -7.67 -5.72 -4.24
N GLU A 318 -7.11 -6.75 -4.88
CA GLU A 318 -6.15 -6.61 -5.98
C GLU A 318 -6.87 -6.12 -7.24
N PRO A 319 -6.39 -5.06 -7.92
CA PRO A 319 -6.97 -4.62 -9.16
C PRO A 319 -6.69 -5.61 -10.29
N ALA A 320 -7.70 -5.85 -11.13
CA ALA A 320 -7.55 -6.63 -12.35
C ALA A 320 -6.85 -5.78 -13.43
N MET A 321 -5.52 -5.69 -13.35
CA MET A 321 -4.68 -4.92 -14.27
C MET A 321 -3.40 -5.66 -14.64
N SER A 322 -2.90 -5.42 -15.84
CA SER A 322 -1.62 -5.95 -16.31
C SER A 322 -1.00 -5.00 -17.33
N MET A 323 0.33 -4.96 -17.35
CA MET A 323 1.11 -4.18 -18.30
C MET A 323 2.02 -5.10 -19.12
N ASP A 324 2.14 -4.84 -20.43
CA ASP A 324 3.12 -5.50 -21.27
C ASP A 324 4.52 -4.84 -21.16
N ALA A 325 5.55 -5.51 -21.68
CA ALA A 325 6.92 -4.98 -21.71
C ALA A 325 7.08 -3.68 -22.53
N ASN A 326 6.07 -3.28 -23.31
CA ASN A 326 6.06 -2.07 -24.13
C ASN A 326 5.32 -0.89 -23.49
N GLY A 327 4.78 -1.04 -22.28
CA GLY A 327 4.02 0.00 -21.59
C GLY A 327 2.56 0.14 -22.01
N LYS A 328 1.98 -0.90 -22.62
CA LYS A 328 0.55 -1.00 -22.84
C LYS A 328 -0.09 -1.66 -21.62
N ILE A 329 -1.03 -0.95 -21.02
CA ILE A 329 -1.73 -1.37 -19.82
C ILE A 329 -3.16 -1.74 -20.20
N ILE A 330 -3.61 -2.89 -19.72
CA ILE A 330 -4.99 -3.34 -19.83
C ILE A 330 -5.50 -3.57 -18.42
N TRP A 331 -6.68 -3.02 -18.13
CA TRP A 331 -7.38 -3.27 -16.89
C TRP A 331 -8.87 -3.47 -17.14
N ALA A 332 -9.53 -4.07 -16.15
CA ALA A 332 -10.97 -4.13 -16.13
C ALA A 332 -11.56 -3.15 -15.13
N LYS A 333 -12.67 -2.54 -15.54
CA LYS A 333 -13.56 -1.78 -14.68
C LYS A 333 -14.93 -2.43 -14.77
N HIS A 334 -15.33 -3.11 -13.71
CA HIS A 334 -16.51 -3.99 -13.73
C HIS A 334 -16.39 -5.01 -14.88
N SER A 335 -17.32 -5.03 -15.83
CA SER A 335 -17.29 -5.92 -17.00
C SER A 335 -16.63 -5.30 -18.24
N GLU A 336 -16.18 -4.04 -18.17
CA GLU A 336 -15.56 -3.33 -19.29
C GLU A 336 -14.04 -3.46 -19.24
N ILE A 337 -13.44 -3.79 -20.38
CA ILE A 337 -11.99 -3.84 -20.55
C ILE A 337 -11.53 -2.56 -21.22
N GLN A 338 -10.61 -1.88 -20.55
CA GLN A 338 -10.03 -0.62 -21.01
C GLN A 338 -8.54 -0.79 -21.23
N GLN A 339 -8.01 0.03 -22.12
CA GLN A 339 -6.59 0.07 -22.46
C GLN A 339 -6.05 1.49 -22.27
N ALA A 340 -4.89 1.59 -21.64
CA ALA A 340 -4.05 2.79 -21.69
C ALA A 340 -2.68 2.48 -22.29
N ASN A 341 -2.03 3.49 -22.85
CA ASN A 341 -0.71 3.34 -23.44
C ASN A 341 0.23 4.42 -22.92
N LEU A 342 1.30 4.01 -22.25
CA LEU A 342 2.31 4.91 -21.71
C LEU A 342 3.05 5.66 -22.82
N LYS A 343 3.24 5.06 -24.01
CA LYS A 343 3.91 5.72 -25.15
C LYS A 343 3.18 6.96 -25.68
N ALA A 344 1.88 7.11 -25.37
CA ALA A 344 1.12 8.27 -25.82
C ALA A 344 1.46 9.57 -25.05
N MET A 345 2.23 9.47 -23.96
CA MET A 345 2.57 10.59 -23.08
C MET A 345 3.68 11.52 -23.60
N GLY A 346 4.46 11.08 -24.61
CA GLY A 346 5.62 11.84 -25.11
C GLY A 346 6.70 12.08 -24.05
N ASP A 347 7.60 13.05 -24.30
CA ASP A 347 8.73 13.41 -23.41
C ASP A 347 8.32 14.36 -22.27
N THR A 348 7.13 14.18 -21.71
CA THR A 348 6.68 15.03 -20.59
C THR A 348 7.52 14.71 -19.35
N GLU A 349 8.08 15.73 -18.68
CA GLU A 349 8.76 15.51 -17.40
C GLU A 349 7.74 15.03 -16.36
N ILE A 350 7.87 13.78 -15.95
CA ILE A 350 7.01 13.18 -14.95
C ILE A 350 7.73 13.23 -13.60
N LYS A 351 7.05 13.74 -12.58
CA LYS A 351 7.53 13.71 -11.20
C LYS A 351 7.24 12.34 -10.56
N ASP A 352 8.13 11.93 -9.67
CA ASP A 352 7.95 10.69 -8.92
C ASP A 352 6.76 10.81 -7.96
N GLY A 353 5.89 9.79 -7.93
CA GLY A 353 4.72 9.78 -7.07
C GLY A 353 3.47 10.47 -7.64
N GLU A 354 3.58 11.21 -8.75
CA GLU A 354 2.44 11.91 -9.36
C GLU A 354 1.59 10.98 -10.24
N ARG A 355 0.28 11.22 -10.26
CA ARG A 355 -0.67 10.49 -11.11
C ARG A 355 -0.43 10.83 -12.58
N LEU A 356 -0.28 9.80 -13.41
CA LEU A 356 -0.16 9.94 -14.86
C LEU A 356 -1.51 10.23 -15.51
N PRO A 357 -1.65 11.30 -16.30
CA PRO A 357 -2.86 11.57 -17.09
C PRO A 357 -2.86 10.73 -18.37
N LEU A 358 -3.27 9.47 -18.27
CA LEU A 358 -3.29 8.54 -19.41
C LEU A 358 -4.60 8.63 -20.20
N ALA A 359 -4.49 8.64 -21.54
CA ALA A 359 -5.65 8.50 -22.42
C ALA A 359 -6.16 7.05 -22.38
N VAL A 360 -7.38 6.89 -21.89
CA VAL A 360 -8.06 5.59 -21.78
C VAL A 360 -8.88 5.33 -23.04
N LYS A 361 -8.72 4.13 -23.60
CA LYS A 361 -9.49 3.63 -24.74
C LYS A 361 -10.31 2.42 -24.32
N ASP A 362 -11.61 2.46 -24.55
CA ASP A 362 -12.48 1.31 -24.33
C ASP A 362 -12.27 0.24 -25.41
N MET A 363 -12.03 -1.00 -24.99
CA MET A 363 -11.77 -2.13 -25.89
C MET A 363 -13.01 -3.00 -26.11
N GLY A 364 -13.93 -3.00 -25.15
CA GLY A 364 -15.17 -3.76 -25.17
C GLY A 364 -15.52 -4.36 -23.82
N SER A 365 -16.64 -5.08 -23.75
CA SER A 365 -17.07 -5.82 -22.56
C SER A 365 -16.58 -7.26 -22.59
N CYS A 366 -16.23 -7.79 -21.43
CA CYS A 366 -16.01 -9.22 -21.23
C CYS A 366 -17.34 -9.92 -20.90
N GLU A 367 -17.44 -11.20 -21.24
CA GLU A 367 -18.62 -12.03 -20.93
C GLU A 367 -18.67 -12.45 -19.45
N ILE A 368 -17.49 -12.61 -18.84
CA ILE A 368 -17.30 -12.99 -17.44
C ILE A 368 -16.90 -11.77 -16.61
N TYR A 369 -17.11 -11.82 -15.29
CA TYR A 369 -16.59 -10.77 -14.41
C TYR A 369 -15.08 -10.96 -14.18
N PRO A 370 -14.23 -10.04 -14.66
CA PRO A 370 -12.78 -10.18 -14.59
C PRO A 370 -12.27 -10.06 -13.15
N GLN A 371 -11.74 -11.16 -12.62
CA GLN A 371 -11.06 -11.20 -11.32
C GLN A 371 -9.55 -11.00 -11.46
N THR A 372 -8.95 -11.59 -12.50
CA THR A 372 -7.54 -11.41 -12.81
C THR A 372 -7.35 -11.14 -14.30
N ILE A 373 -6.37 -10.29 -14.60
CA ILE A 373 -5.94 -9.98 -15.96
C ILE A 373 -4.43 -10.14 -16.00
N GLN A 374 -3.94 -10.90 -16.98
CA GLN A 374 -2.51 -11.10 -17.16
C GLN A 374 -2.15 -11.12 -18.65
N HIS A 375 -1.18 -10.29 -19.04
CA HIS A 375 -0.52 -10.46 -20.32
C HIS A 375 0.31 -11.75 -20.31
N ASN A 376 0.41 -12.39 -21.46
CA ASN A 376 1.45 -13.40 -21.66
C ASN A 376 2.83 -12.71 -21.75
N PRO A 377 3.95 -13.43 -21.59
CA PRO A 377 5.28 -12.82 -21.49
C PRO A 377 5.67 -11.88 -22.66
N ASN A 378 5.21 -12.18 -23.88
CA ASN A 378 5.48 -11.32 -25.05
C ASN A 378 4.43 -10.21 -25.29
N GLY A 379 3.39 -10.09 -24.45
CA GLY A 379 2.34 -9.06 -24.53
C GLY A 379 1.34 -9.23 -25.68
N ARG A 380 1.42 -10.31 -26.47
CA ARG A 380 0.53 -10.54 -27.62
C ARG A 380 -0.89 -10.92 -27.21
N PHE A 381 -1.01 -11.67 -26.13
CA PHE A 381 -2.27 -12.18 -25.60
C PHE A 381 -2.50 -11.66 -24.19
N VAL A 382 -3.76 -11.56 -23.82
CA VAL A 382 -4.19 -11.24 -22.47
C VAL A 382 -5.20 -12.29 -22.06
N VAL A 383 -5.01 -12.87 -20.88
CA VAL A 383 -6.01 -13.76 -20.27
C VAL A 383 -6.82 -12.95 -19.28
N VAL A 384 -8.12 -13.22 -19.28
CA VAL A 384 -9.07 -12.74 -18.29
C VAL A 384 -9.62 -13.97 -17.59
N CYS A 385 -9.47 -14.06 -16.27
CA CYS A 385 -10.05 -15.14 -15.48
C CYS A 385 -11.13 -14.57 -14.55
N GLY A 386 -12.22 -15.32 -14.39
CA GLY A 386 -13.38 -14.91 -13.62
C GLY A 386 -14.40 -16.04 -13.54
N ASP A 387 -15.10 -16.15 -12.41
CA ASP A 387 -16.25 -17.05 -12.24
C ASP A 387 -15.98 -18.54 -12.57
N GLY A 388 -14.74 -19.00 -12.36
CA GLY A 388 -14.32 -20.38 -12.69
C GLY A 388 -14.08 -20.63 -14.18
N GLU A 389 -13.97 -19.55 -14.95
CA GLU A 389 -13.69 -19.57 -16.38
C GLU A 389 -12.47 -18.70 -16.72
N TYR A 390 -11.85 -18.99 -17.86
CA TYR A 390 -10.80 -18.17 -18.44
C TYR A 390 -11.09 -17.91 -19.92
N ILE A 391 -10.74 -16.71 -20.38
CA ILE A 391 -10.82 -16.32 -21.77
C ILE A 391 -9.51 -15.66 -22.19
N ILE A 392 -8.90 -16.16 -23.26
CA ILE A 392 -7.70 -15.60 -23.85
C ILE A 392 -8.10 -14.72 -25.03
N TYR A 393 -7.70 -13.45 -24.98
CA TYR A 393 -7.91 -12.46 -26.03
C TYR A 393 -6.59 -12.06 -26.70
N THR A 394 -6.67 -11.57 -27.93
CA THR A 394 -5.56 -10.80 -28.52
C THR A 394 -5.47 -9.43 -27.86
N ALA A 395 -4.30 -9.05 -27.35
CA ALA A 395 -4.14 -7.79 -26.62
C ALA A 395 -4.47 -6.56 -27.49
N MET A 396 -4.21 -6.61 -28.80
CA MET A 396 -4.43 -5.48 -29.71
C MET A 396 -5.89 -5.14 -30.01
N ALA A 397 -6.78 -6.13 -30.07
CA ALA A 397 -8.13 -5.97 -30.60
C ALA A 397 -9.19 -6.75 -29.81
N LEU A 398 -8.82 -7.29 -28.65
CA LEU A 398 -9.67 -8.07 -27.76
C LEU A 398 -10.44 -9.19 -28.49
N ARG A 399 -9.80 -9.88 -29.46
CA ARG A 399 -10.44 -10.98 -30.18
C ARG A 399 -10.23 -12.29 -29.42
N ASN A 400 -11.33 -13.00 -29.14
CA ASN A 400 -11.29 -14.29 -28.46
C ASN A 400 -10.44 -15.30 -29.26
N LYS A 401 -9.51 -15.97 -28.57
CA LYS A 401 -8.63 -17.01 -29.10
C LYS A 401 -8.95 -18.39 -28.56
N SER A 402 -9.17 -18.47 -27.25
CA SER A 402 -9.47 -19.71 -26.54
C SER A 402 -10.25 -19.35 -25.27
N PHE A 403 -11.06 -20.28 -24.80
CA PHE A 403 -11.81 -20.15 -23.56
C PHE A 403 -12.04 -21.53 -22.95
N GLY A 404 -12.32 -21.57 -21.66
CA GLY A 404 -12.68 -22.80 -20.97
C GLY A 404 -12.90 -22.59 -19.48
N SER A 405 -13.27 -23.66 -18.77
CA SER A 405 -13.39 -23.65 -17.32
C SER A 405 -12.02 -23.85 -16.67
N ALA A 406 -11.67 -22.97 -15.73
CA ALA A 406 -10.48 -23.06 -14.90
C ALA A 406 -10.68 -22.29 -13.60
N GLN A 407 -10.27 -22.87 -12.49
CA GLN A 407 -10.21 -22.16 -11.21
C GLN A 407 -9.03 -21.18 -11.19
N GLU A 408 -7.92 -21.56 -11.81
CA GLU A 408 -6.71 -20.75 -11.92
C GLU A 408 -6.02 -20.95 -13.26
N PHE A 409 -5.24 -19.96 -13.64
CA PHE A 409 -4.51 -19.89 -14.89
C PHE A 409 -3.08 -19.41 -14.63
N ALA A 410 -2.11 -19.99 -15.32
CA ALA A 410 -0.72 -19.55 -15.26
C ALA A 410 -0.05 -19.62 -16.65
N TRP A 411 0.60 -18.53 -17.06
CA TRP A 411 1.44 -18.52 -18.25
C TRP A 411 2.80 -19.19 -18.00
N ALA A 412 3.29 -19.97 -18.96
CA ALA A 412 4.69 -20.34 -19.00
C ALA A 412 5.54 -19.14 -19.44
N HIS A 413 6.87 -19.20 -19.22
CA HIS A 413 7.79 -18.23 -19.83
C HIS A 413 7.77 -18.33 -21.37
N ASP A 414 7.62 -19.55 -21.92
CA ASP A 414 7.25 -19.71 -23.33
C ASP A 414 5.85 -19.12 -23.55
N SER A 415 5.79 -18.05 -24.32
CA SER A 415 4.56 -17.32 -24.63
C SER A 415 3.50 -18.13 -25.37
N SER A 416 3.84 -19.36 -25.81
CA SER A 416 2.93 -20.30 -26.48
C SER A 416 2.28 -21.32 -25.53
N GLU A 417 2.77 -21.45 -24.30
CA GLU A 417 2.34 -22.45 -23.34
C GLU A 417 1.67 -21.84 -22.10
N TYR A 418 0.70 -22.56 -21.55
CA TYR A 418 0.02 -22.17 -20.31
C TYR A 418 -0.54 -23.39 -19.59
N ALA A 419 -0.71 -23.27 -18.27
CA ALA A 419 -1.36 -24.27 -17.43
C ALA A 419 -2.68 -23.71 -16.88
N ILE A 420 -3.65 -24.61 -16.71
CA ILE A 420 -4.88 -24.32 -16.00
C ILE A 420 -5.11 -25.37 -14.92
N ARG A 421 -5.73 -24.93 -13.83
CA ARG A 421 -6.21 -25.80 -12.76
C ARG A 421 -7.72 -25.97 -12.92
N GLU A 422 -8.13 -27.16 -13.37
CA GLU A 422 -9.55 -27.46 -13.59
C GLU A 422 -10.24 -27.87 -12.27
N SER A 423 -9.51 -28.59 -11.40
CA SER A 423 -9.99 -29.02 -10.08
C SER A 423 -8.83 -29.14 -9.11
N ASN A 424 -9.11 -29.41 -7.84
CA ASN A 424 -8.10 -29.54 -6.78
C ASN A 424 -7.11 -30.70 -6.96
N SER A 425 -7.25 -31.51 -8.01
CA SER A 425 -6.37 -32.66 -8.30
C SER A 425 -5.93 -32.75 -9.76
N SER A 426 -6.34 -31.82 -10.63
CA SER A 426 -6.11 -31.92 -12.07
C SER A 426 -5.52 -30.63 -12.62
N VAL A 427 -4.35 -30.74 -13.24
CA VAL A 427 -3.66 -29.65 -13.93
C VAL A 427 -3.49 -30.02 -15.40
N LYS A 428 -3.92 -29.12 -16.28
CA LYS A 428 -3.83 -29.29 -17.75
C LYS A 428 -2.86 -28.28 -18.33
N ILE A 429 -2.01 -28.73 -19.23
CA ILE A 429 -1.05 -27.91 -19.96
C ILE A 429 -1.48 -27.80 -21.43
N PHE A 430 -1.45 -26.58 -21.93
CA PHE A 430 -1.80 -26.24 -23.30
C PHE A 430 -0.59 -25.65 -24.02
N LYS A 431 -0.41 -26.00 -25.30
CA LYS A 431 0.56 -25.36 -26.20
C LYS A 431 -0.17 -24.89 -27.45
N ASN A 432 0.02 -23.64 -27.85
CA ASN A 432 -0.68 -23.03 -28.98
C ASN A 432 -2.21 -23.20 -28.91
N PHE A 433 -2.79 -23.05 -27.71
CA PHE A 433 -4.22 -23.18 -27.43
C PHE A 433 -4.80 -24.59 -27.66
N LYS A 434 -3.94 -25.62 -27.71
CA LYS A 434 -4.35 -27.02 -27.76
C LYS A 434 -3.84 -27.74 -26.53
N GLU A 435 -4.68 -28.59 -25.95
CA GLU A 435 -4.30 -29.44 -24.82
C GLU A 435 -3.14 -30.36 -25.25
N LYS A 436 -2.02 -30.27 -24.51
CA LYS A 436 -0.82 -31.07 -24.73
C LYS A 436 -0.82 -32.26 -23.78
N LYS A 437 -1.05 -32.00 -22.49
CA LYS A 437 -0.97 -33.00 -21.43
C LYS A 437 -1.90 -32.63 -20.28
N SER A 438 -2.37 -33.65 -19.57
CA SER A 438 -3.14 -33.53 -18.33
C SER A 438 -2.53 -34.48 -17.33
N PHE A 439 -2.27 -34.01 -16.11
CA PHE A 439 -1.67 -34.82 -15.06
C PHE A 439 -2.27 -34.46 -13.69
N LYS A 440 -2.08 -35.39 -12.75
CA LYS A 440 -2.54 -35.25 -11.37
C LYS A 440 -1.32 -35.19 -10.45
N PRO A 441 -1.03 -34.05 -9.81
CA PRO A 441 0.03 -33.96 -8.82
C PRO A 441 -0.25 -34.88 -7.63
N ASP A 442 0.80 -35.51 -7.08
CA ASP A 442 0.66 -36.55 -6.05
C ASP A 442 -0.03 -36.06 -4.77
N PHE A 443 0.16 -34.78 -4.42
CA PHE A 443 -0.40 -34.14 -3.21
C PHE A 443 -1.57 -33.19 -3.51
N GLY A 444 -2.15 -33.30 -4.71
CA GLY A 444 -3.18 -32.38 -5.18
C GLY A 444 -2.63 -31.00 -5.56
N ALA A 445 -3.54 -30.14 -6.03
CA ALA A 445 -3.24 -28.79 -6.48
C ALA A 445 -4.25 -27.80 -5.87
N GLU A 446 -3.79 -26.97 -4.95
CA GLU A 446 -4.54 -25.85 -4.40
C GLU A 446 -4.22 -24.53 -5.11
N GLY A 447 -3.04 -24.43 -5.73
CA GLY A 447 -2.56 -23.23 -6.42
C GLY A 447 -1.63 -23.58 -7.58
N ILE A 448 -1.67 -22.82 -8.68
CA ILE A 448 -0.66 -22.90 -9.75
C ILE A 448 0.05 -21.56 -9.98
N TYR A 449 1.33 -21.64 -10.34
CA TYR A 449 2.19 -20.49 -10.61
C TYR A 449 2.96 -20.68 -11.92
N GLY A 450 3.02 -19.61 -12.69
CA GLY A 450 3.72 -19.55 -13.97
C GLY A 450 5.21 -19.25 -13.82
N GLY A 451 5.90 -19.21 -14.96
CA GLY A 451 7.33 -18.90 -15.06
C GLY A 451 8.12 -19.94 -15.81
N PHE A 452 9.40 -20.11 -15.45
CA PHE A 452 10.30 -21.06 -16.10
C PHE A 452 9.94 -22.51 -15.79
N LEU A 453 9.43 -22.77 -14.59
CA LEU A 453 8.88 -24.05 -14.16
C LEU A 453 7.43 -23.87 -13.73
N LEU A 454 6.64 -24.94 -13.83
CA LEU A 454 5.27 -24.94 -13.35
C LEU A 454 5.27 -25.17 -11.83
N GLY A 455 4.97 -24.14 -11.06
CA GLY A 455 4.80 -24.25 -9.61
C GLY A 455 3.40 -24.73 -9.26
N VAL A 456 3.28 -25.80 -8.48
CA VAL A 456 2.01 -26.31 -7.95
C VAL A 456 2.06 -26.29 -6.43
N ARG A 457 1.20 -25.48 -5.81
CA ARG A 457 1.01 -25.46 -4.37
C ARG A 457 0.00 -26.52 -3.96
N SER A 458 0.34 -27.25 -2.91
CA SER A 458 -0.47 -28.24 -2.22
C SER A 458 -0.50 -27.91 -0.71
N VAL A 459 -1.31 -28.65 0.05
CA VAL A 459 -1.36 -28.55 1.52
C VAL A 459 0.02 -28.73 2.16
N ASN A 460 0.84 -29.61 1.56
CA ASN A 460 2.14 -30.02 2.09
C ASN A 460 3.32 -29.19 1.56
N GLY A 461 3.06 -28.12 0.80
CA GLY A 461 4.10 -27.23 0.26
C GLY A 461 4.01 -27.01 -1.24
N LEU A 462 5.12 -26.59 -1.84
CA LEU A 462 5.25 -26.21 -3.24
C LEU A 462 6.06 -27.26 -4.01
N ALA A 463 5.55 -27.71 -5.15
CA ALA A 463 6.25 -28.58 -6.08
C ALA A 463 6.50 -27.87 -7.41
N PHE A 464 7.73 -27.93 -7.93
CA PHE A 464 8.06 -27.46 -9.27
C PHE A 464 8.08 -28.62 -10.25
N TYR A 465 7.36 -28.47 -11.35
CA TYR A 465 7.28 -29.42 -12.45
C TYR A 465 7.87 -28.83 -13.72
N ASP A 466 8.43 -29.69 -14.56
CA ASP A 466 8.83 -29.33 -15.91
C ASP A 466 7.61 -29.14 -16.84
N TRP A 467 7.66 -28.12 -17.71
CA TRP A 467 6.57 -27.83 -18.66
C TRP A 467 6.49 -28.83 -19.81
N GLU A 468 7.62 -29.45 -20.20
CA GLU A 468 7.65 -30.39 -21.31
C GLU A 468 7.19 -31.78 -20.92
N ASN A 469 7.82 -32.35 -19.89
CA ASN A 469 7.65 -33.74 -19.50
C ASN A 469 6.77 -33.94 -18.26
N THR A 470 6.39 -32.86 -17.55
CA THR A 470 5.62 -32.88 -16.29
C THR A 470 6.25 -33.74 -15.19
N GLU A 471 7.57 -33.84 -15.20
CA GLU A 471 8.33 -34.50 -14.15
C GLU A 471 8.54 -33.55 -12.97
N LEU A 472 8.57 -34.12 -11.76
CA LEU A 472 8.85 -33.36 -10.54
C LEU A 472 10.33 -33.00 -10.51
N ILE A 473 10.63 -31.70 -10.51
CA ILE A 473 12.00 -31.18 -10.40
C ILE A 473 12.40 -31.08 -8.94
N ARG A 474 11.58 -30.39 -8.12
CA ARG A 474 11.86 -30.23 -6.68
C ARG A 474 10.59 -29.91 -5.91
N ARG A 475 10.46 -30.50 -4.72
CA ARG A 475 9.52 -30.08 -3.69
C ARG A 475 10.20 -29.20 -2.65
N ILE A 476 9.50 -28.16 -2.23
CA ILE A 476 9.92 -27.18 -1.23
C ILE A 476 8.79 -27.08 -0.19
N GLU A 477 9.10 -27.33 1.07
CA GLU A 477 8.16 -27.31 2.20
C GLU A 477 7.83 -25.88 2.66
N ILE A 478 7.44 -25.03 1.71
CA ILE A 478 7.02 -23.65 1.96
C ILE A 478 5.64 -23.47 1.34
N GLN A 479 4.77 -22.69 2.00
CA GLN A 479 3.46 -22.32 1.47
C GLN A 479 3.53 -20.94 0.79
N PRO A 480 3.66 -20.88 -0.54
CA PRO A 480 3.72 -19.61 -1.25
C PRO A 480 2.35 -18.97 -1.36
N LYS A 481 2.35 -17.64 -1.29
CA LYS A 481 1.27 -16.79 -1.76
C LYS A 481 1.50 -16.34 -3.21
N HIS A 482 2.75 -16.00 -3.56
CA HIS A 482 3.16 -15.62 -4.91
C HIS A 482 4.55 -16.16 -5.23
N ILE A 483 4.81 -16.42 -6.51
CA ILE A 483 6.12 -16.81 -7.02
C ILE A 483 6.48 -15.87 -8.17
N PHE A 484 7.67 -15.29 -8.12
CA PHE A 484 8.18 -14.37 -9.14
C PHE A 484 9.50 -14.89 -9.69
N TRP A 485 9.53 -15.18 -10.98
CA TRP A 485 10.74 -15.58 -11.69
C TRP A 485 11.45 -14.35 -12.28
N SER A 486 12.78 -14.38 -12.26
CA SER A 486 13.61 -13.45 -13.02
C SER A 486 13.53 -13.73 -14.52
N ASP A 487 13.80 -12.72 -15.34
CA ASP A 487 13.74 -12.85 -16.81
C ASP A 487 14.78 -13.84 -17.38
N SER A 488 15.87 -14.11 -16.65
CA SER A 488 16.86 -15.13 -17.01
C SER A 488 16.46 -16.55 -16.60
N GLY A 489 15.53 -16.68 -15.65
CA GLY A 489 15.14 -17.97 -15.06
C GLY A 489 16.12 -18.51 -14.02
N GLU A 490 17.19 -17.79 -13.70
CA GLU A 490 18.19 -18.21 -12.72
C GLU A 490 17.77 -17.91 -11.28
N LEU A 491 16.98 -16.86 -11.06
CA LEU A 491 16.52 -16.46 -9.73
C LEU A 491 15.00 -16.56 -9.63
N VAL A 492 14.52 -17.01 -8.47
CA VAL A 492 13.10 -17.06 -8.14
C VAL A 492 12.87 -16.53 -6.72
N CYS A 493 11.87 -15.68 -6.58
CA CYS A 493 11.37 -15.20 -5.29
C CYS A 493 10.10 -15.96 -4.92
N ILE A 494 10.09 -16.58 -3.75
CA ILE A 494 8.92 -17.22 -3.15
C ILE A 494 8.42 -16.34 -2.02
N ALA A 495 7.29 -15.67 -2.22
CA ALA A 495 6.66 -14.82 -1.20
C ALA A 495 5.62 -15.63 -0.41
N THR A 496 5.75 -15.63 0.92
CA THR A 496 4.81 -16.26 1.87
C THR A 496 3.95 -15.20 2.56
N GLU A 497 3.18 -15.58 3.58
CA GLU A 497 2.38 -14.63 4.37
C GLU A 497 3.21 -13.75 5.30
N GLU A 498 4.41 -14.20 5.69
CA GLU A 498 5.25 -13.52 6.70
C GLU A 498 6.61 -13.07 6.15
N SER A 499 7.23 -13.86 5.27
CA SER A 499 8.55 -13.62 4.71
C SER A 499 8.62 -13.93 3.22
N PHE A 500 9.72 -13.56 2.56
CA PHE A 500 10.02 -14.05 1.22
C PHE A 500 11.43 -14.64 1.13
N PHE A 501 11.57 -15.64 0.27
CA PHE A 501 12.79 -16.40 0.05
C PHE A 501 13.29 -16.15 -1.37
N ILE A 502 14.60 -15.93 -1.49
CA ILE A 502 15.27 -15.83 -2.79
C ILE A 502 16.06 -17.11 -3.02
N LEU A 503 15.74 -17.80 -4.10
CA LEU A 503 16.39 -19.04 -4.51
C LEU A 503 17.05 -18.85 -5.87
N LYS A 504 18.17 -19.55 -6.07
CA LYS A 504 18.81 -19.70 -7.38
C LYS A 504 18.48 -21.06 -7.96
N TYR A 505 17.97 -21.09 -9.19
CA TYR A 505 17.68 -22.29 -9.96
C TYR A 505 18.89 -22.68 -10.80
N LEU A 506 19.33 -23.94 -10.67
CA LEU A 506 20.50 -24.48 -11.36
C LEU A 506 20.06 -25.48 -12.44
N SER A 507 19.69 -24.97 -13.62
CA SER A 507 19.18 -25.77 -14.73
C SER A 507 20.19 -26.82 -15.23
N GLU A 508 21.48 -26.53 -15.21
CA GLU A 508 22.53 -27.48 -15.62
C GLU A 508 22.56 -28.72 -14.72
N LYS A 509 22.44 -28.53 -13.40
CA LYS A 509 22.41 -29.65 -12.44
C LYS A 509 21.17 -30.51 -12.63
N VAL A 510 20.02 -29.88 -12.93
CA VAL A 510 18.77 -30.59 -13.23
C VAL A 510 18.93 -31.46 -14.48
N ALA A 511 19.47 -30.90 -15.56
CA ALA A 511 19.72 -31.67 -16.79
C ALA A 511 20.67 -32.86 -16.54
N THR A 512 21.77 -32.65 -15.81
CA THR A 512 22.68 -33.75 -15.49
C THR A 512 22.05 -34.84 -14.64
N ALA A 513 21.23 -34.48 -13.64
CA ALA A 513 20.56 -35.46 -12.78
C ALA A 513 19.45 -36.23 -13.52
N GLN A 514 18.81 -35.60 -14.50
CA GLN A 514 17.84 -36.27 -15.38
C GLN A 514 18.52 -37.28 -16.31
N ASP A 515 19.69 -36.95 -16.85
CA ASP A 515 20.45 -37.84 -17.75
C ASP A 515 21.08 -39.03 -17.00
N THR A 516 21.59 -38.82 -15.78
CA THR A 516 22.27 -39.87 -15.00
C THR A 516 21.31 -40.67 -14.12
N HIS A 517 20.11 -40.15 -13.83
CA HIS A 517 19.19 -40.64 -12.80
C HIS A 517 19.80 -40.75 -11.40
N GLU A 518 20.95 -40.11 -11.15
CA GLU A 518 21.60 -40.06 -9.84
C GLU A 518 21.14 -38.81 -9.07
N GLY A 519 20.80 -38.94 -7.79
CA GLY A 519 20.41 -37.82 -6.93
C GLY A 519 18.92 -37.41 -7.00
N VAL A 520 18.09 -38.15 -7.73
CA VAL A 520 16.62 -37.96 -7.73
C VAL A 520 16.03 -38.65 -6.49
N THR A 521 15.52 -37.85 -5.56
CA THR A 521 14.82 -38.33 -4.35
C THR A 521 13.31 -38.29 -4.53
N GLU A 522 12.54 -38.75 -3.53
CA GLU A 522 11.08 -38.63 -3.51
C GLU A 522 10.58 -37.17 -3.57
N ASP A 523 11.43 -36.22 -3.12
CA ASP A 523 11.19 -34.78 -3.20
C ASP A 523 11.85 -34.13 -4.42
N GLY A 524 12.30 -34.92 -5.39
CA GLY A 524 13.00 -34.47 -6.60
C GLY A 524 14.50 -34.28 -6.41
N ILE A 525 15.09 -33.37 -7.19
CA ILE A 525 16.54 -33.11 -7.27
C ILE A 525 16.90 -32.04 -6.23
N GLU A 526 17.59 -32.44 -5.16
CA GLU A 526 17.95 -31.54 -4.04
C GLU A 526 18.81 -30.36 -4.49
N ASP A 527 19.75 -30.63 -5.40
CA ASP A 527 20.68 -29.68 -5.98
C ASP A 527 20.06 -28.70 -7.00
N ALA A 528 18.76 -28.82 -7.31
CA ALA A 528 18.10 -27.97 -8.30
C ALA A 528 17.99 -26.50 -7.86
N PHE A 529 17.90 -26.26 -6.55
CA PHE A 529 17.74 -24.92 -5.98
C PHE A 529 18.75 -24.66 -4.86
N GLU A 530 19.29 -23.45 -4.84
CA GLU A 530 20.15 -22.94 -3.77
C GLU A 530 19.47 -21.76 -3.07
N VAL A 531 19.40 -21.77 -1.75
CA VAL A 531 18.82 -20.66 -0.96
C VAL A 531 19.84 -19.54 -0.81
N LEU A 532 19.55 -18.38 -1.39
CA LEU A 532 20.42 -17.20 -1.31
C LEU A 532 20.13 -16.33 -0.08
N GLY A 533 18.87 -16.23 0.33
CA GLY A 533 18.48 -15.42 1.48
C GLY A 533 17.01 -15.51 1.83
N GLU A 534 16.71 -15.23 3.10
CA GLU A 534 15.37 -15.09 3.64
C GLU A 534 15.21 -13.68 4.22
N ILE A 535 14.09 -13.04 3.90
CA ILE A 535 13.76 -11.69 4.37
C ILE A 535 12.39 -11.70 5.05
N GLN A 536 12.37 -11.22 6.30
CA GLN A 536 11.16 -11.08 7.12
C GLN A 536 10.39 -9.79 6.74
N GLU A 537 9.93 -9.69 5.50
CA GLU A 537 8.97 -8.69 5.06
C GLU A 537 7.86 -9.31 4.21
N ILE A 538 6.65 -8.78 4.33
CA ILE A 538 5.50 -9.25 3.58
C ILE A 538 5.45 -8.56 2.22
N VAL A 539 5.62 -9.34 1.15
CA VAL A 539 5.54 -8.87 -0.23
C VAL A 539 4.08 -8.87 -0.71
N LYS A 540 3.57 -7.72 -1.14
CA LYS A 540 2.26 -7.60 -1.80
C LYS A 540 2.36 -7.93 -3.28
N THR A 541 3.27 -7.26 -3.98
CA THR A 541 3.59 -7.52 -5.39
C THR A 541 5.08 -7.34 -5.61
N GLY A 542 5.63 -8.01 -6.62
CA GLY A 542 7.03 -7.88 -6.96
C GLY A 542 7.30 -8.18 -8.42
N LEU A 543 8.47 -7.77 -8.89
CA LEU A 543 9.00 -8.07 -10.20
C LEU A 543 10.52 -8.07 -10.16
N TRP A 544 11.14 -8.75 -11.12
CA TRP A 544 12.58 -8.75 -11.27
C TRP A 544 13.02 -7.75 -12.33
N VAL A 545 14.15 -7.09 -12.09
CA VAL A 545 14.89 -6.31 -13.08
C VAL A 545 16.35 -6.74 -12.99
N GLY A 546 16.77 -7.60 -13.91
CA GLY A 546 18.04 -8.32 -13.76
C GLY A 546 18.02 -9.16 -12.47
N ASP A 547 19.03 -9.00 -11.61
CA ASP A 547 19.12 -9.69 -10.32
C ASP A 547 18.51 -8.88 -9.16
N CYS A 548 17.86 -7.75 -9.46
CA CYS A 548 17.23 -6.90 -8.46
C CYS A 548 15.75 -7.27 -8.34
N PHE A 549 15.31 -7.69 -7.16
CA PHE A 549 13.90 -7.97 -6.91
C PHE A 549 13.21 -6.73 -6.33
N ILE A 550 12.36 -6.08 -7.12
CA ILE A 550 11.63 -4.88 -6.73
C ILE A 550 10.26 -5.30 -6.22
N TYR A 551 9.84 -4.79 -5.07
CA TYR A 551 8.58 -5.18 -4.46
C TYR A 551 7.90 -4.07 -3.66
N THR A 552 6.61 -4.24 -3.44
CA THR A 552 5.81 -3.41 -2.52
C THR A 552 5.55 -4.17 -1.24
N SER A 553 5.74 -3.52 -0.10
CA SER A 553 5.51 -4.12 1.22
C SER A 553 4.07 -3.94 1.69
N SER A 554 3.66 -4.71 2.70
CA SER A 554 2.37 -4.55 3.38
C SER A 554 2.18 -3.15 3.99
N VAL A 555 3.28 -2.51 4.39
CA VAL A 555 3.36 -1.17 5.00
C VAL A 555 3.48 -0.05 3.94
N ASN A 556 3.09 -0.34 2.70
CA ASN A 556 3.09 0.61 1.58
C ASN A 556 4.48 1.24 1.34
N ARG A 557 5.54 0.45 1.42
CA ARG A 557 6.89 0.88 0.97
C ARG A 557 7.20 0.25 -0.36
N LEU A 558 7.84 1.02 -1.23
CA LEU A 558 8.43 0.52 -2.46
C LEU A 558 9.92 0.25 -2.19
N ASN A 559 10.29 -1.02 -2.19
CA ASN A 559 11.63 -1.49 -1.87
C ASN A 559 12.20 -2.27 -3.06
N TYR A 560 13.52 -2.41 -3.10
CA TYR A 560 14.17 -3.42 -3.92
C TYR A 560 15.24 -4.15 -3.12
N TYR A 561 15.39 -5.44 -3.43
CA TYR A 561 16.35 -6.35 -2.83
C TYR A 561 17.49 -6.62 -3.82
N VAL A 562 18.72 -6.45 -3.35
CA VAL A 562 19.95 -6.80 -4.08
C VAL A 562 20.94 -7.41 -3.11
N GLY A 563 21.26 -8.69 -3.31
CA GLY A 563 22.42 -9.31 -2.68
C GLY A 563 22.38 -9.35 -1.14
N GLY A 564 21.20 -9.54 -0.54
CA GLY A 564 21.00 -9.57 0.91
C GLY A 564 20.54 -8.24 1.50
N GLU A 565 20.69 -7.13 0.76
CA GLU A 565 20.31 -5.80 1.23
C GLU A 565 18.97 -5.36 0.67
N ILE A 566 18.21 -4.63 1.49
CA ILE A 566 16.94 -4.01 1.11
C ILE A 566 17.15 -2.51 1.05
N VAL A 567 16.74 -1.91 -0.06
CA VAL A 567 16.81 -0.47 -0.24
C VAL A 567 15.44 0.08 -0.56
N THR A 568 14.99 1.05 0.22
CA THR A 568 13.73 1.75 -0.02
C THR A 568 13.89 2.77 -1.14
N ILE A 569 12.97 2.74 -2.11
CA ILE A 569 12.83 3.72 -3.19
C ILE A 569 11.93 4.86 -2.70
N ALA A 570 10.74 4.53 -2.20
CA ALA A 570 9.75 5.51 -1.78
C ALA A 570 8.79 4.96 -0.71
N HIS A 571 8.21 5.87 0.07
CA HIS A 571 7.06 5.60 0.93
C HIS A 571 5.78 5.97 0.17
N LEU A 572 4.82 5.07 0.11
CA LEU A 572 3.58 5.23 -0.64
C LEU A 572 2.43 5.59 0.32
N ASP A 573 1.63 6.59 -0.05
CA ASP A 573 0.49 7.03 0.77
C ASP A 573 -0.68 6.04 0.77
N ARG A 574 -0.73 5.15 -0.23
CA ARG A 574 -1.79 4.16 -0.44
C ARG A 574 -1.21 2.83 -0.88
N THR A 575 -2.02 1.77 -0.79
CA THR A 575 -1.63 0.48 -1.35
C THR A 575 -1.55 0.58 -2.87
N MET A 576 -0.36 0.33 -3.40
CA MET A 576 -0.08 0.30 -4.83
C MET A 576 0.39 -1.10 -5.23
N TYR A 577 0.12 -1.47 -6.47
CA TYR A 577 0.47 -2.76 -7.07
C TYR A 577 1.46 -2.52 -8.21
N LEU A 578 2.55 -3.28 -8.25
CA LEU A 578 3.55 -3.16 -9.30
C LEU A 578 3.00 -3.68 -10.63
N LEU A 579 3.10 -2.84 -11.67
CA LEU A 579 2.67 -3.17 -13.03
C LEU A 579 3.84 -3.67 -13.88
N GLY A 580 4.99 -3.02 -13.77
CA GLY A 580 6.16 -3.35 -14.58
C GLY A 580 7.22 -2.25 -14.56
N TYR A 581 8.37 -2.58 -15.11
CA TYR A 581 9.51 -1.68 -15.27
C TYR A 581 9.81 -1.49 -16.76
N ILE A 582 10.02 -0.25 -17.20
CA ILE A 582 10.38 0.05 -18.59
C ILE A 582 11.83 0.57 -18.62
N PRO A 583 12.80 -0.24 -19.09
CA PRO A 583 14.21 0.16 -19.13
C PRO A 583 14.49 1.42 -19.95
N LYS A 584 13.70 1.67 -21.01
CA LYS A 584 13.84 2.86 -21.86
C LYS A 584 13.57 4.16 -21.11
N ASP A 585 12.63 4.11 -20.17
CA ASP A 585 12.18 5.28 -19.41
C ASP A 585 12.92 5.38 -18.07
N ASN A 586 13.73 4.36 -17.71
CA ASN A 586 14.34 4.19 -16.38
C ASN A 586 13.32 4.33 -15.24
N ARG A 587 12.11 3.79 -15.44
CA ARG A 587 10.97 4.04 -14.56
C ARG A 587 10.13 2.80 -14.29
N LEU A 588 9.69 2.75 -13.04
CA LEU A 588 8.79 1.73 -12.50
C LEU A 588 7.38 2.28 -12.46
N TYR A 589 6.41 1.49 -12.89
CA TYR A 589 5.00 1.87 -12.91
C TYR A 589 4.20 1.04 -11.90
N LEU A 590 3.33 1.71 -11.16
CA LEU A 590 2.43 1.12 -10.19
C LEU A 590 0.99 1.57 -10.45
N GLY A 591 0.03 0.72 -10.12
CA GLY A 591 -1.40 1.05 -10.16
C GLY A 591 -2.06 0.88 -8.80
N ASP A 592 -3.02 1.74 -8.46
CA ASP A 592 -3.91 1.52 -7.33
C ASP A 592 -5.23 0.86 -7.76
N LYS A 593 -6.09 0.55 -6.78
CA LYS A 593 -7.41 -0.03 -7.00
C LYS A 593 -8.36 0.90 -7.77
N GLU A 594 -8.16 2.21 -7.68
CA GLU A 594 -8.93 3.20 -8.43
C GLU A 594 -8.44 3.36 -9.88
N LEU A 595 -7.51 2.52 -10.31
CA LEU A 595 -6.90 2.52 -11.65
C LEU A 595 -6.06 3.79 -11.91
N ASN A 596 -5.59 4.45 -10.85
CA ASN A 596 -4.61 5.52 -10.96
C ASN A 596 -3.23 4.91 -11.13
N ILE A 597 -2.47 5.41 -12.11
CA ILE A 597 -1.12 4.95 -12.38
C ILE A 597 -0.13 6.01 -11.93
N VAL A 598 0.88 5.56 -11.19
CA VAL A 598 1.97 6.37 -10.66
C VAL A 598 3.29 5.75 -11.11
N SER A 599 4.31 6.60 -11.23
CA SER A 599 5.65 6.18 -11.66
C SER A 599 6.73 6.66 -10.70
N TYR A 600 7.81 5.87 -10.58
CA TYR A 600 9.01 6.24 -9.84
C TYR A 600 10.25 6.02 -10.69
N SER A 601 11.21 6.94 -10.61
CA SER A 601 12.49 6.84 -11.27
C SER A 601 13.37 5.78 -10.60
N LEU A 602 13.92 4.88 -11.41
CA LEU A 602 14.88 3.87 -10.99
C LEU A 602 15.81 3.59 -12.16
N LEU A 603 17.05 4.06 -12.06
CA LEU A 603 18.01 3.99 -13.16
C LEU A 603 18.51 2.54 -13.35
N VAL A 604 18.41 2.02 -14.58
CA VAL A 604 18.99 0.71 -14.94
C VAL A 604 20.47 0.66 -14.56
N SER A 605 21.22 1.72 -14.86
CA SER A 605 22.67 1.75 -14.61
C SER A 605 23.04 1.60 -13.14
N VAL A 606 22.21 2.07 -12.21
CA VAL A 606 22.45 1.89 -10.77
C VAL A 606 22.20 0.43 -10.38
N LEU A 607 21.14 -0.19 -10.89
CA LEU A 607 20.81 -1.59 -10.65
C LEU A 607 21.88 -2.53 -11.23
N GLU A 608 22.31 -2.28 -12.48
CA GLU A 608 23.37 -3.04 -13.14
C GLU A 608 24.70 -2.94 -12.38
N TYR A 609 25.05 -1.73 -11.92
CA TYR A 609 26.26 -1.54 -11.10
C TYR A 609 26.19 -2.31 -9.79
N GLN A 610 25.08 -2.21 -9.04
CA GLN A 610 24.90 -2.93 -7.79
C GLN A 610 24.95 -4.45 -8.02
N THR A 611 24.33 -4.94 -9.09
CA THR A 611 24.37 -6.34 -9.49
C THR A 611 25.79 -6.81 -9.81
N ALA A 612 26.54 -6.04 -10.60
CA ALA A 612 27.93 -6.37 -10.95
C ALA A 612 28.84 -6.43 -9.72
N VAL A 613 28.67 -5.51 -8.77
CA VAL A 613 29.39 -5.50 -7.49
C VAL A 613 29.08 -6.77 -6.68
N MET A 614 27.82 -7.18 -6.60
CA MET A 614 27.45 -8.42 -5.89
C MET A 614 28.03 -9.67 -6.54
N ARG A 615 28.12 -9.68 -7.88
CA ARG A 615 28.81 -10.74 -8.64
C ARG A 615 30.33 -10.66 -8.55
N ARG A 616 30.89 -9.66 -7.85
CA ARG A 616 32.33 -9.34 -7.76
C ARG A 616 33.00 -9.06 -9.11
N ASP A 617 32.21 -8.68 -10.12
CA ASP A 617 32.73 -8.24 -11.43
C ASP A 617 32.95 -6.74 -11.44
N PHE A 618 34.07 -6.32 -10.86
CA PHE A 618 34.47 -4.90 -10.82
C PHE A 618 34.81 -4.35 -12.21
N SER A 619 35.16 -5.21 -13.17
CA SER A 619 35.50 -4.78 -14.53
C SER A 619 34.27 -4.26 -15.28
N MET A 620 33.10 -4.89 -15.05
CA MET A 620 31.81 -4.43 -15.57
C MET A 620 31.33 -3.20 -14.79
N ALA A 621 31.46 -3.21 -13.45
CA ALA A 621 31.06 -2.10 -12.60
C ALA A 621 31.77 -0.79 -13.00
N ASP A 622 33.08 -0.82 -13.25
CA ASP A 622 33.86 0.36 -13.66
C ASP A 622 33.46 0.91 -15.05
N LYS A 623 32.96 0.05 -15.94
CA LYS A 623 32.44 0.47 -17.25
C LYS A 623 31.07 1.16 -17.16
N VAL A 624 30.25 0.74 -16.19
CA VAL A 624 28.90 1.29 -15.97
C VAL A 624 28.96 2.57 -15.12
N LEU A 625 29.94 2.71 -14.22
CA LEU A 625 30.05 3.86 -13.32
C LEU A 625 29.94 5.25 -14.01
N PRO A 626 30.50 5.50 -15.22
CA PRO A 626 30.37 6.78 -15.90
C PRO A 626 28.94 7.13 -16.33
N THR A 627 28.08 6.13 -16.57
CA THR A 627 26.68 6.36 -16.97
C THR A 627 25.79 6.77 -15.79
N ILE A 628 26.26 6.57 -14.54
CA ILE A 628 25.54 6.93 -13.33
C ILE A 628 25.69 8.44 -13.05
N PRO A 629 24.57 9.20 -12.96
CA PRO A 629 24.57 10.61 -12.60
C PRO A 629 25.23 10.86 -11.23
N LYS A 630 25.91 12.00 -11.07
CA LYS A 630 26.63 12.34 -9.83
C LYS A 630 25.73 12.34 -8.60
N GLU A 631 24.47 12.75 -8.73
CA GLU A 631 23.48 12.76 -7.64
C GLU A 631 23.24 11.38 -7.03
N GLN A 632 23.33 10.31 -7.83
CA GLN A 632 23.11 8.93 -7.38
C GLN A 632 24.40 8.25 -6.89
N ARG A 633 25.58 8.86 -7.10
CA ARG A 633 26.87 8.26 -6.71
C ARG A 633 27.05 8.15 -5.22
N THR A 634 26.52 9.09 -4.43
CA THR A 634 26.53 8.97 -2.96
C THR A 634 25.77 7.74 -2.49
N ARG A 635 24.61 7.44 -3.09
CA ARG A 635 23.83 6.23 -2.79
C ARG A 635 24.59 4.95 -3.14
N VAL A 636 25.27 4.93 -4.29
CA VAL A 636 26.13 3.81 -4.70
C VAL A 636 27.33 3.65 -3.75
N ALA A 637 27.93 4.75 -3.28
CA ALA A 637 29.02 4.70 -2.33
C ALA A 637 28.61 4.11 -0.97
N HIS A 638 27.44 4.49 -0.43
CA HIS A 638 26.91 3.87 0.78
C HIS A 638 26.62 2.37 0.60
N PHE A 639 26.13 1.97 -0.58
CA PHE A 639 25.95 0.56 -0.89
C PHE A 639 27.29 -0.20 -0.86
N LEU A 640 28.34 0.35 -1.49
CA LEU A 640 29.68 -0.24 -1.47
C LEU A 640 30.26 -0.32 -0.05
N GLU A 641 30.09 0.73 0.76
CA GLU A 641 30.54 0.76 2.15
C GLU A 641 29.90 -0.35 2.98
N LYS A 642 28.57 -0.52 2.88
CA LYS A 642 27.83 -1.59 3.57
C LYS A 642 28.30 -2.98 3.16
N GLN A 643 28.60 -3.17 1.88
CA GLN A 643 29.17 -4.42 1.36
C GLN A 643 30.65 -4.63 1.77
N GLY A 644 31.26 -3.68 2.47
CA GLY A 644 32.65 -3.75 2.93
C GLY A 644 33.68 -3.26 1.93
N PHE A 645 33.27 -2.79 0.75
CA PHE A 645 34.12 -2.28 -0.34
C PHE A 645 34.47 -0.80 -0.14
N LYS A 646 35.09 -0.49 1.00
CA LYS A 646 35.37 0.89 1.44
C LYS A 646 36.29 1.66 0.49
N GLN A 647 37.28 1.00 -0.11
CA GLN A 647 38.21 1.63 -1.07
C GLN A 647 37.48 2.08 -2.34
N GLN A 648 36.65 1.22 -2.92
CA GLN A 648 35.82 1.59 -4.06
C GLN A 648 34.79 2.65 -3.68
N ALA A 649 34.19 2.55 -2.48
CA ALA A 649 33.25 3.56 -1.97
C ALA A 649 33.88 4.96 -1.92
N LEU A 650 35.14 5.09 -1.47
CA LEU A 650 35.85 6.36 -1.40
C LEU A 650 36.09 6.98 -2.78
N ALA A 651 36.32 6.15 -3.80
CA ALA A 651 36.53 6.59 -5.18
C ALA A 651 35.23 7.05 -5.86
N VAL A 652 34.11 6.42 -5.52
CA VAL A 652 32.79 6.71 -6.11
C VAL A 652 32.09 7.87 -5.41
N SER A 653 32.25 8.00 -4.09
CA SER A 653 31.57 9.02 -3.29
C SER A 653 31.93 10.42 -3.76
N THR A 654 30.91 11.26 -3.91
CA THR A 654 31.05 12.69 -4.26
C THR A 654 30.84 13.59 -3.05
N ASP A 655 30.26 13.07 -1.97
CA ASP A 655 29.98 13.83 -0.76
C ASP A 655 31.26 13.98 0.09
N PRO A 656 31.72 15.22 0.39
CA PRO A 656 32.92 15.43 1.20
C PRO A 656 32.84 14.85 2.62
N GLU A 657 31.66 14.81 3.23
CA GLU A 657 31.48 14.25 4.58
C GLU A 657 31.65 12.74 4.58
N HIS A 658 30.90 12.05 3.72
CA HIS A 658 31.02 10.61 3.57
C HIS A 658 32.43 10.18 3.14
N ARG A 659 33.07 10.92 2.23
CA ARG A 659 34.47 10.65 1.82
C ARG A 659 35.45 10.81 2.97
N PHE A 660 35.24 11.79 3.85
CA PHE A 660 36.10 12.00 5.01
C PHE A 660 36.01 10.82 5.98
N GLU A 661 34.80 10.37 6.30
CA GLU A 661 34.59 9.19 7.15
C GLU A 661 35.21 7.92 6.54
N LEU A 662 35.00 7.68 5.24
CA LEU A 662 35.60 6.55 4.54
C LEU A 662 37.14 6.62 4.55
N ALA A 663 37.71 7.80 4.32
CA ALA A 663 39.16 8.01 4.38
C ALA A 663 39.70 7.75 5.79
N LEU A 664 38.97 8.14 6.84
CA LEU A 664 39.35 7.81 8.22
C LEU A 664 39.33 6.31 8.47
N GLN A 665 38.27 5.60 8.06
CA GLN A 665 38.13 4.16 8.22
C GLN A 665 39.20 3.36 7.47
N LEU A 666 39.61 3.81 6.28
CA LEU A 666 40.70 3.22 5.49
C LEU A 666 42.09 3.64 5.99
N GLY A 667 42.15 4.72 6.78
CA GLY A 667 43.39 5.31 7.24
C GLY A 667 44.14 6.11 6.18
N GLU A 668 43.45 6.63 5.16
CA GLU A 668 44.02 7.45 4.08
C GLU A 668 44.23 8.89 4.53
N LEU A 669 45.28 9.12 5.32
CA LEU A 669 45.56 10.40 6.00
C LEU A 669 45.67 11.60 5.05
N LYS A 670 46.22 11.41 3.84
CA LYS A 670 46.39 12.50 2.87
C LYS A 670 45.06 13.04 2.37
N ILE A 671 44.13 12.13 2.05
CA ILE A 671 42.80 12.49 1.53
C ILE A 671 41.98 13.10 2.67
N ALA A 672 42.01 12.49 3.86
CA ALA A 672 41.33 13.02 5.04
C ALA A 672 41.83 14.43 5.41
N TYR A 673 43.14 14.70 5.30
CA TYR A 673 43.72 16.02 5.54
C TYR A 673 43.19 17.08 4.56
N GLN A 674 43.16 16.78 3.26
CA GLN A 674 42.63 17.70 2.26
C GLN A 674 41.16 18.04 2.51
N LEU A 675 40.34 17.02 2.83
CA LEU A 675 38.91 17.21 3.13
C LEU A 675 38.68 17.95 4.45
N ALA A 676 39.52 17.75 5.46
CA ALA A 676 39.47 18.50 6.72
C ALA A 676 39.83 19.98 6.51
N LEU A 677 40.80 20.25 5.62
CA LEU A 677 41.22 21.60 5.26
C LEU A 677 40.14 22.37 4.49
N GLU A 678 39.41 21.71 3.59
CA GLU A 678 38.27 22.31 2.90
C GLU A 678 37.06 22.56 3.82
N ALA A 679 36.87 21.73 4.85
CA ALA A 679 35.71 21.82 5.74
C ALA A 679 35.88 22.76 6.95
N GLU A 680 37.12 23.13 7.28
CA GLU A 680 37.49 24.02 8.41
C GLU A 680 36.79 23.67 9.75
N SER A 681 36.50 22.39 10.00
CA SER A 681 35.77 21.91 11.18
C SER A 681 36.70 21.35 12.25
N GLU A 682 36.65 21.92 13.46
CA GLU A 682 37.43 21.47 14.63
C GLU A 682 37.22 19.97 14.94
N GLN A 683 36.00 19.47 14.80
CA GLN A 683 35.67 18.07 15.09
C GLN A 683 36.36 17.11 14.11
N LYS A 684 36.41 17.47 12.82
CA LYS A 684 37.10 16.67 11.79
C LYS A 684 38.61 16.64 12.06
N TRP A 685 39.19 17.77 12.46
CA TRP A 685 40.60 17.83 12.85
C TRP A 685 40.93 16.94 14.04
N LYS A 686 40.05 16.83 15.05
CA LYS A 686 40.24 15.90 16.18
C LYS A 686 40.22 14.44 15.74
N GLN A 687 39.24 14.04 14.93
CA GLN A 687 39.15 12.68 14.43
C GLN A 687 40.37 12.29 13.57
N LEU A 688 40.85 13.23 12.73
CA LEU A 688 42.07 13.03 11.95
C LEU A 688 43.32 12.95 12.85
N ALA A 689 43.38 13.75 13.92
CA ALA A 689 44.48 13.69 14.88
C ALA A 689 44.54 12.33 15.59
N GLU A 690 43.41 11.80 16.06
CA GLU A 690 43.34 10.47 16.69
C GLU A 690 43.85 9.38 15.74
N LEU A 691 43.41 9.42 14.47
CA LEU A 691 43.88 8.49 13.46
C LEU A 691 45.37 8.63 13.15
N ALA A 692 45.88 9.87 13.07
CA ALA A 692 47.29 10.16 12.85
C ALA A 692 48.15 9.64 14.02
N ILE A 693 47.66 9.78 15.27
CA ILE A 693 48.29 9.21 16.47
C ILE A 693 48.31 7.67 16.39
N ASN A 694 47.18 7.04 16.05
CA ASN A 694 47.08 5.59 15.90
C ASN A 694 48.03 5.04 14.82
N LYS A 695 48.31 5.81 13.77
CA LYS A 695 49.28 5.48 12.72
C LYS A 695 50.71 5.97 12.99
N CYS A 696 50.98 6.49 14.19
CA CYS A 696 52.28 7.03 14.60
C CYS A 696 52.82 8.18 13.72
N GLN A 697 51.94 8.95 13.06
CA GLN A 697 52.31 10.14 12.28
C GLN A 697 52.20 11.40 13.13
N PHE A 698 53.13 11.55 14.08
CA PHE A 698 53.08 12.62 15.09
C PHE A 698 53.18 14.04 14.54
N GLY A 699 53.88 14.24 13.42
CA GLY A 699 53.95 15.57 12.77
C GLY A 699 52.59 16.04 12.24
N LEU A 700 51.84 15.12 11.61
CA LEU A 700 50.48 15.40 11.14
C LEU A 700 49.51 15.55 12.32
N ALA A 701 49.63 14.69 13.34
CA ALA A 701 48.83 14.78 14.54
C ALA A 701 48.98 16.14 15.24
N GLN A 702 50.20 16.67 15.32
CA GLN A 702 50.47 18.00 15.87
C GLN A 702 49.71 19.09 15.11
N GLU A 703 49.80 19.09 13.79
CA GLU A 703 49.12 20.07 12.94
C GLU A 703 47.60 19.98 13.10
N CYS A 704 47.05 18.76 13.07
CA CYS A 704 45.63 18.51 13.26
C CYS A 704 45.13 18.97 14.65
N LEU A 705 45.86 18.67 15.73
CA LEU A 705 45.48 19.10 17.08
C LEU A 705 45.54 20.63 17.24
N HIS A 706 46.44 21.30 16.53
CA HIS A 706 46.51 22.76 16.50
C HIS A 706 45.30 23.36 15.80
N HIS A 707 44.92 22.86 14.63
CA HIS A 707 43.71 23.27 13.94
C HIS A 707 42.42 22.93 14.71
N ALA A 708 42.44 21.87 15.50
CA ALA A 708 41.34 21.47 16.38
C ALA A 708 41.25 22.28 17.69
N GLN A 709 42.19 23.20 17.95
CA GLN A 709 42.36 23.87 19.24
C GLN A 709 42.37 22.92 20.45
N ASP A 710 42.85 21.68 20.24
CA ASP A 710 42.97 20.68 21.30
C ASP A 710 44.29 20.84 22.05
N TYR A 711 44.31 21.86 22.89
CA TYR A 711 45.46 22.22 23.71
C TYR A 711 45.86 21.12 24.70
N GLY A 712 44.92 20.27 25.12
CA GLY A 712 45.20 19.13 26.00
C GLY A 712 45.96 18.02 25.28
N GLY A 713 45.49 17.64 24.09
CA GLY A 713 46.18 16.67 23.23
C GLY A 713 47.56 17.17 22.79
N LEU A 714 47.69 18.46 22.45
CA LEU A 714 48.97 19.07 22.11
C LEU A 714 49.95 19.05 23.29
N LEU A 715 49.50 19.32 24.51
CA LEU A 715 50.35 19.28 25.70
C LEU A 715 50.90 17.87 25.91
N LEU A 716 50.06 16.85 25.80
CA LEU A 716 50.48 15.46 25.91
C LEU A 716 51.51 15.09 24.83
N LEU A 717 51.25 15.45 23.57
CA LEU A 717 52.15 15.16 22.46
C LEU A 717 53.50 15.89 22.59
N ALA A 718 53.47 17.17 22.96
CA ALA A 718 54.67 18.01 23.09
C ALA A 718 55.55 17.57 24.27
N THR A 719 54.94 17.19 25.40
CA THR A 719 55.66 16.71 26.58
C THR A 719 56.21 15.29 26.39
N ALA A 720 55.45 14.40 25.77
CA ALA A 720 55.92 13.05 25.45
C ALA A 720 57.08 13.05 24.43
N SER A 721 57.07 13.98 23.48
CA SER A 721 58.15 14.13 22.48
C SER A 721 59.36 14.92 22.97
N GLY A 722 59.27 15.62 24.11
CA GLY A 722 60.34 16.48 24.63
C GLY A 722 60.68 17.68 23.72
N ASN A 723 59.76 18.08 22.83
CA ASN A 723 60.00 19.14 21.86
C ASN A 723 59.76 20.52 22.47
N THR A 724 60.84 21.17 22.92
CA THR A 724 60.81 22.50 23.54
C THR A 724 60.17 23.58 22.66
N SER A 725 60.42 23.55 21.34
CA SER A 725 59.83 24.52 20.41
C SER A 725 58.31 24.38 20.29
N MET A 726 57.80 23.15 20.41
CA MET A 726 56.37 22.85 20.35
C MET A 726 55.66 23.29 21.63
N VAL A 727 56.27 23.05 22.79
CA VAL A 727 55.72 23.50 24.09
C VAL A 727 55.65 25.03 24.14
N ASN A 728 56.62 25.75 23.56
CA ASN A 728 56.61 27.23 23.52
C ASN A 728 55.44 27.76 22.69
N LYS A 729 55.28 27.25 21.46
CA LYS A 729 54.16 27.63 20.59
C LYS A 729 52.80 27.29 21.20
N LEU A 730 52.73 26.16 21.91
CA LEU A 730 51.55 25.76 22.66
C LEU A 730 51.25 26.73 23.81
N ALA A 731 52.27 27.18 24.55
CA ALA A 731 52.11 28.13 25.65
C ALA A 731 51.55 29.47 25.17
N GLU A 732 52.16 30.03 24.10
CA GLU A 732 51.72 31.28 23.48
C GLU A 732 50.29 31.19 22.91
N GLY A 733 49.99 30.10 22.18
CA GLY A 733 48.67 29.85 21.61
C GLY A 733 47.59 29.66 22.69
N ALA A 734 47.89 28.89 23.73
CA ALA A 734 46.98 28.66 24.85
C ALA A 734 46.73 29.94 25.66
N GLU A 735 47.74 30.80 25.85
CA GLU A 735 47.54 32.09 26.51
C GLU A 735 46.66 33.02 25.67
N LYS A 736 46.91 33.10 24.35
CA LYS A 736 46.12 33.93 23.44
C LYS A 736 44.65 33.55 23.42
N ASP A 737 44.35 32.25 23.46
CA ASP A 737 42.99 31.71 23.46
C ASP A 737 42.38 31.59 24.87
N GLY A 738 43.06 32.12 25.90
CA GLY A 738 42.56 32.18 27.27
C GLY A 738 42.57 30.83 28.03
N LYS A 739 43.26 29.81 27.51
CA LYS A 739 43.46 28.49 28.15
C LYS A 739 44.61 28.55 29.16
N ASN A 740 44.44 29.37 30.19
CA ASN A 740 45.46 29.73 31.17
C ASN A 740 46.11 28.54 31.89
N ASN A 741 45.38 27.46 32.16
CA ASN A 741 45.96 26.28 32.84
C ASN A 741 46.96 25.53 31.94
N VAL A 742 46.67 25.42 30.64
CA VAL A 742 47.59 24.77 29.69
C VAL A 742 48.80 25.66 29.45
N ALA A 743 48.60 26.98 29.28
CA ALA A 743 49.69 27.94 29.16
C ALA A 743 50.62 27.91 30.38
N PHE A 744 50.07 27.94 31.59
CA PHE A 744 50.84 27.85 32.83
C PHE A 744 51.67 26.57 32.90
N MET A 745 51.07 25.41 32.61
CA MET A 745 51.76 24.13 32.62
C MET A 745 52.88 24.07 31.57
N SER A 746 52.64 24.58 30.36
CA SER A 746 53.65 24.62 29.29
C SER A 746 54.85 25.48 29.68
N TYR A 747 54.64 26.72 30.14
CA TYR A 747 55.71 27.60 30.61
C TYR A 747 56.46 27.02 31.82
N PHE A 748 55.73 26.39 32.75
CA PHE A 748 56.32 25.80 33.94
C PHE A 748 57.24 24.62 33.60
N LEU A 749 56.81 23.75 32.67
CA LEU A 749 57.61 22.61 32.21
C LEU A 749 58.89 23.01 31.48
N GLN A 750 58.91 24.21 30.87
CA GLN A 750 60.10 24.76 30.21
C GLN A 750 61.01 25.53 31.17
N GLY A 751 60.55 25.79 32.40
CA GLY A 751 61.26 26.63 33.36
C GLY A 751 61.13 28.14 33.10
N GLU A 752 60.17 28.56 32.27
CA GLU A 752 59.87 29.99 32.05
C GLU A 752 58.99 30.55 33.17
N LEU A 753 59.59 30.59 34.37
CA LEU A 753 58.90 30.94 35.61
C LEU A 753 58.38 32.38 35.61
N ASP A 754 59.05 33.31 34.93
CA ASP A 754 58.61 34.70 34.82
C ASP A 754 57.27 34.80 34.06
N HIS A 755 57.11 34.06 32.96
CA HIS A 755 55.84 34.00 32.22
C HIS A 755 54.72 33.36 33.05
N CYS A 756 55.01 32.28 33.79
CA CYS A 756 54.06 31.69 34.74
C CYS A 756 53.58 32.70 35.79
N LEU A 757 54.51 33.52 36.32
CA LEU A 757 54.19 34.54 37.32
C LEU A 757 53.31 35.64 36.73
N GLU A 758 53.67 36.17 35.57
CA GLU A 758 52.88 37.21 34.89
C GLU A 758 51.48 36.69 34.50
N LEU A 759 51.34 35.43 34.09
CA LEU A 759 50.05 34.81 33.77
C LEU A 759 49.14 34.72 35.02
N LEU A 760 49.69 34.38 36.19
CA LEU A 760 48.93 34.38 37.44
C LEU A 760 48.50 35.79 37.86
N ILE A 761 49.38 36.78 37.69
CA ILE A 761 49.05 38.20 37.94
C ILE A 761 47.93 38.67 37.00
N LYS A 762 48.07 38.42 35.70
CA LYS A 762 47.10 38.80 34.65
C LYS A 762 45.73 38.17 34.86
N THR A 763 45.66 36.96 35.43
CA THR A 763 44.41 36.28 35.77
C THR A 763 43.86 36.64 37.16
N GLY A 764 44.49 37.57 37.89
CA GLY A 764 44.05 38.03 39.21
C GLY A 764 44.36 37.07 40.36
N ARG A 765 45.18 36.03 40.13
CA ARG A 765 45.53 34.99 41.12
C ARG A 765 46.78 35.38 41.92
N LEU A 766 46.71 36.54 42.56
CA LEU A 766 47.83 37.17 43.27
C LEU A 766 48.37 36.36 44.48
N PRO A 767 47.53 35.68 45.29
CA PRO A 767 48.04 34.81 46.36
C PRO A 767 48.86 33.64 45.81
N GLU A 768 48.39 32.99 44.73
CA GLU A 768 49.10 31.88 44.07
C GLU A 768 50.40 32.37 43.43
N ALA A 769 50.39 33.56 42.81
CA ALA A 769 51.59 34.21 42.28
C ALA A 769 52.62 34.47 43.39
N ALA A 770 52.20 34.88 44.59
CA ALA A 770 53.09 35.11 45.73
C ALA A 770 53.72 33.80 46.24
N PHE A 771 52.97 32.69 46.24
CA PHE A 771 53.51 31.35 46.55
C PHE A 771 54.51 30.88 45.50
N LEU A 772 54.21 31.06 44.21
CA LEU A 772 55.12 30.71 43.11
C LEU A 772 56.41 31.53 43.19
N ALA A 773 56.30 32.86 43.37
CA ALA A 773 57.45 33.75 43.51
C ALA A 773 58.30 33.38 44.73
N ARG A 774 57.68 33.10 45.88
CA ARG A 774 58.45 32.70 47.08
C ARG A 774 59.24 31.41 46.85
N THR A 775 58.69 30.48 46.09
CA THR A 775 59.28 29.15 45.89
C THR A 775 60.34 29.16 44.79
N TYR A 776 60.07 29.82 43.66
CA TYR A 776 60.87 29.69 42.44
C TYR A 776 61.48 31.02 41.94
N LEU A 777 60.94 32.19 42.33
CA LEU A 777 61.44 33.53 41.93
C LEU A 777 61.49 34.52 43.11
N PRO A 778 62.37 34.29 44.13
CA PRO A 778 62.32 35.06 45.38
C PRO A 778 62.50 36.58 45.20
N SER A 779 63.18 37.00 44.13
CA SER A 779 63.38 38.41 43.76
C SER A 779 62.09 39.14 43.40
N GLN A 780 61.07 38.44 42.88
CA GLN A 780 59.79 39.02 42.47
C GLN A 780 58.77 39.08 43.61
N VAL A 781 59.04 38.45 44.76
CA VAL A 781 58.08 38.36 45.90
C VAL A 781 57.61 39.72 46.36
N SER A 782 58.54 40.67 46.56
CA SER A 782 58.18 42.03 47.01
C SER A 782 57.29 42.77 46.01
N ARG A 783 57.42 42.49 44.70
CA ARG A 783 56.59 43.07 43.65
C ARG A 783 55.18 42.48 43.71
N VAL A 784 55.07 41.16 43.79
CA VAL A 784 53.78 40.44 43.76
C VAL A 784 52.96 40.70 45.01
N VAL A 785 53.60 40.71 46.19
CA VAL A 785 52.93 41.01 47.48
C VAL A 785 52.45 42.47 47.55
N LYS A 786 53.02 43.38 46.75
CA LYS A 786 52.53 44.76 46.63
C LYS A 786 51.34 44.88 45.68
N LEU A 787 51.25 43.98 44.70
CA LEU A 787 50.12 43.89 43.78
C LEU A 787 48.91 43.19 44.43
N TRP A 788 49.16 42.18 45.26
CA TRP A 788 48.19 41.56 46.17
C TRP A 788 47.72 42.56 47.23
#